data_AF-A0A7Y5D835-F1
#
_entry.id   AF-A0A7Y5D835-F1
#
_cell.length_a   1.000
_cell.length_b   1.000
_cell.length_c   1.000
_cell.angle_alpha   90.00
_cell.angle_beta   90.00
_cell.angle_gamma   90.00
#
_symmetry.space_group_name_H-M   'P 1'
#
loop_
_entity.id
_entity.type
_entity.pdbx_description
1 polymer ?
#
loop_
_entity_poly.entity_id
_entity_poly.type
_entity_poly.pdbx_seq_one_letter_code
_entity_poly.pdbx_strand_id
1 'polypeptide(L)'
;MFEFFRFELRQQLRSPLLWMMGALFAALAFGAAATDVIQLGGGIGNVHRNAPMIVVQFLGIFTLIGMLFIAMSINGALLRDFEQGTAELIFASPIKRRDYVAGRIAAAVLGCLLIYALIGFGIFIAQFMPWIDAKRLGPVSLFPYAWAFAVIVLPNLLFTAALLSLLAIVTRSILWVYIGVLGFFILSGVTAVLLRDIDNVWIATLAEPLGMRAFGRTIRYWAAEQRNTQLPAITGYILANRALWSGIALTLFAACFALFKTERSGTARGWRRAKALPANTDSGASAPAASAARALPKASPSFGPATGFAQFLRQLRFDMLGVLRGIPFIVMLLFALANFIPAAIFAESMYDTPIHPVTSQILAALQGAYSFVLIIIVLFYAGELVAKERSVKIHEVTDAMPVPNWVPLAAKFGALVAVVVCFQLLGGIVAVLIQLGKGHVQLELPVYAGTLMLNSLVFVLMGGLALCLQVFTNNKYVGYALLVLVLIGQFVLGTLDYTHNLYNYASAPNAPYSDMNGYGHFLQGQLWFQAYWGVFLLLLLLLSAALWVRGVSGSMRERLRLARQRLSGPLGIATALSALAFIAIGGYLFWNTNIRNEYLSPDQILDLQARYEREYKQYKDLQQPKILATEIEVDLRPETQVMRASGTYRVRNPYTKPITDLHIGMNDDKSLVSIDMGVASLIKHDEALGYRIYRLKEPLLPGAERIISFKVELAPDGITNGTAQFRIVDNGTFFNSTFFPTFGYSDNAEIQDRNERRKRKLGEPRRMPKLEDQAARANTYLTDDADWIDFKTTICTAPDQIALSPGYLQKEFVRDGRRCFSYAMDRPMLNFYSYLSARWQVKKGKYKDIPIEVYYDAKHPYNVDRMIESVQKSLAYYEANFTPYQHRQVRIIEFPGYEDFAQSFANTIPYSESVGFIADLRGKDAVDYVYYITAHEIAHQWWAHQVIGANMQGATVLSESLAQYSALMVMEKAYGRSKMRQFLKYELDRYLSGRGEEVVEELPLYRVENQPYVHYRKASLVFYRLRDEIGEDTLNRALKKFLQDKGYRQPPYPTSVELLDYIRAEAGPQHASLIADLFEKISFYDNRVETATAKKRADGRYEVVLDLHAAKLYADGKGKEMPGKLDDWIEVGVFARGPSGEEADEKVLYLKRHRITGGQPKLTVLVDAEPYEAGFDPYNKLIDRVSSDNRKRVSL
;
A
#
# COMPACT_ATOMS: atom_id res chain seq x y z
N MET A 1 31.57 6.66 -39.28
CA MET A 1 30.54 6.82 -38.22
C MET A 1 29.20 7.28 -38.78
N PHE A 2 29.15 8.40 -39.50
CA PHE A 2 27.90 9.02 -39.96
C PHE A 2 27.01 8.10 -40.84
N GLU A 3 27.61 7.29 -41.72
CA GLU A 3 26.84 6.34 -42.54
C GLU A 3 26.11 5.27 -41.71
N PHE A 4 26.79 4.68 -40.72
CA PHE A 4 26.15 3.72 -39.81
C PHE A 4 25.04 4.38 -38.98
N PHE A 5 25.29 5.60 -38.48
CA PHE A 5 24.29 6.38 -37.77
C PHE A 5 23.05 6.67 -38.64
N ARG A 6 23.25 7.18 -39.86
CA ARG A 6 22.17 7.53 -40.78
C ARG A 6 21.38 6.30 -41.22
N PHE A 7 22.06 5.19 -41.52
CA PHE A 7 21.42 3.94 -41.90
C PHE A 7 20.56 3.39 -40.76
N GLU A 8 21.12 3.28 -39.56
CA GLU A 8 20.43 2.73 -38.40
C GLU A 8 19.25 3.62 -37.99
N LEU A 9 19.45 4.94 -37.94
CA LEU A 9 18.39 5.89 -37.61
C LEU A 9 17.24 5.82 -38.63
N ARG A 10 17.55 5.75 -39.94
CA ARG A 10 16.54 5.60 -40.99
C ARG A 10 15.76 4.30 -40.84
N GLN A 11 16.44 3.21 -40.46
CA GLN A 11 15.79 1.92 -40.24
C GLN A 11 14.86 1.94 -39.01
N GLN A 12 15.32 2.52 -37.90
CA GLN A 12 14.50 2.67 -36.70
C GLN A 12 13.28 3.56 -36.94
N LEU A 13 13.44 4.71 -37.60
CA LEU A 13 12.34 5.63 -37.92
C LEU A 13 11.31 5.03 -38.89
N ARG A 14 11.71 4.06 -39.72
CA ARG A 14 10.80 3.30 -40.61
C ARG A 14 10.18 2.08 -39.94
N SER A 15 10.64 1.71 -38.74
CA SER A 15 10.09 0.58 -38.01
C SER A 15 8.70 0.93 -37.46
N PRO A 16 7.63 0.20 -37.83
CA PRO A 16 6.29 0.41 -37.26
C PRO A 16 6.29 0.27 -35.73
N LEU A 17 7.18 -0.56 -35.20
CA LEU A 17 7.31 -0.84 -33.78
C LEU A 17 7.73 0.40 -32.97
N LEU A 18 8.61 1.26 -33.51
CA LEU A 18 9.04 2.49 -32.85
C LEU A 18 7.84 3.41 -32.59
N TRP A 19 7.05 3.67 -33.63
CA TRP A 19 5.89 4.55 -33.56
C TRP A 19 4.73 3.96 -32.76
N MET A 20 4.51 2.65 -32.86
CA MET A 20 3.50 1.96 -32.04
C MET A 20 3.83 2.07 -30.55
N MET A 21 5.10 1.85 -30.17
CA MET A 21 5.55 2.02 -28.79
C MET A 21 5.52 3.49 -28.37
N GLY A 22 6.01 4.40 -29.20
CA GLY A 22 5.95 5.84 -28.93
C GLY A 22 4.53 6.34 -28.69
N ALA A 23 3.58 5.92 -29.52
CA ALA A 23 2.16 6.23 -29.36
C ALA A 23 1.57 5.61 -28.09
N LEU A 24 1.90 4.35 -27.78
CA LEU A 24 1.44 3.68 -26.57
C LEU A 24 1.93 4.41 -25.31
N PHE A 25 3.23 4.69 -25.22
CA PHE A 25 3.82 5.39 -24.08
C PHE A 25 3.32 6.84 -23.97
N ALA A 26 3.15 7.54 -25.09
CA ALA A 26 2.55 8.87 -25.09
C ALA A 26 1.09 8.84 -24.62
N ALA A 27 0.30 7.84 -25.04
CA ALA A 27 -1.08 7.67 -24.60
C ALA A 27 -1.17 7.32 -23.10
N LEU A 28 -0.29 6.47 -22.60
CA LEU A 28 -0.18 6.17 -21.17
C LEU A 28 0.19 7.42 -20.36
N ALA A 29 1.17 8.19 -20.83
CA ALA A 29 1.61 9.42 -20.18
C ALA A 29 0.54 10.51 -20.21
N PHE A 30 -0.16 10.65 -21.33
CA PHE A 30 -1.33 11.51 -21.48
C PHE A 30 -2.44 11.09 -20.50
N GLY A 31 -2.78 9.80 -20.44
CA GLY A 31 -3.80 9.28 -19.54
C GLY A 31 -3.46 9.55 -18.07
N ALA A 32 -2.22 9.31 -17.66
CA ALA A 32 -1.74 9.59 -16.30
C ALA A 32 -1.82 11.08 -15.93
N ALA A 33 -1.51 11.96 -16.87
CA ALA A 33 -1.60 13.40 -16.65
C ALA A 33 -3.05 13.93 -16.73
N ALA A 34 -3.92 13.28 -17.52
CA ALA A 34 -5.27 13.76 -17.81
C ALA A 34 -6.38 13.19 -16.90
N THR A 35 -6.15 12.08 -16.20
CA THR A 35 -7.17 11.43 -15.35
C THR A 35 -6.65 11.17 -13.93
N ASP A 36 -7.52 11.09 -12.92
CA ASP A 36 -7.11 10.71 -11.54
C ASP A 36 -7.06 9.20 -11.35
N VAL A 37 -7.59 8.46 -12.33
CA VAL A 37 -7.69 7.01 -12.25
C VAL A 37 -6.37 6.34 -12.63
N ILE A 38 -5.61 6.96 -13.53
CA ILE A 38 -4.28 6.50 -13.90
C ILE A 38 -3.26 7.16 -12.97
N GLN A 39 -3.05 6.56 -11.79
CA GLN A 39 -2.08 7.06 -10.82
C GLN A 39 -0.69 6.45 -11.08
N LEU A 40 0.23 7.26 -11.58
CA LEU A 40 1.64 6.90 -11.68
C LEU A 40 2.44 7.63 -10.58
N GLY A 41 2.77 6.91 -9.50
CA GLY A 41 3.61 7.45 -8.42
C GLY A 41 2.87 8.05 -7.22
N GLY A 42 1.58 7.73 -7.02
CA GLY A 42 0.78 8.12 -5.85
C GLY A 42 -0.25 9.22 -6.13
N GLY A 43 -1.00 9.60 -5.09
CA GLY A 43 -2.01 10.66 -5.15
C GLY A 43 -1.39 12.05 -5.28
N ILE A 44 -1.98 12.90 -6.12
CA ILE A 44 -1.44 14.23 -6.47
C ILE A 44 -1.87 15.32 -5.44
N GLY A 45 -2.85 15.05 -4.57
CA GLY A 45 -3.25 15.96 -3.48
C GLY A 45 -3.54 17.39 -3.96
N ASN A 46 -3.03 18.40 -3.23
CA ASN A 46 -3.07 19.83 -3.60
C ASN A 46 -2.01 20.25 -4.65
N VAL A 47 -1.27 19.29 -5.21
CA VAL A 47 -0.29 19.59 -6.26
C VAL A 47 -1.00 19.74 -7.61
N HIS A 48 -0.60 20.69 -8.44
CA HIS A 48 -1.12 20.84 -9.79
C HIS A 48 -0.68 19.66 -10.66
N ARG A 49 -1.53 19.22 -11.58
CA ARG A 49 -1.22 18.11 -12.51
C ARG A 49 -0.05 18.42 -13.44
N ASN A 50 0.14 19.69 -13.78
CA ASN A 50 1.29 20.18 -14.56
C ASN A 50 2.38 20.83 -13.68
N ALA A 51 2.37 20.59 -12.36
CA ALA A 51 3.40 21.09 -11.47
C ALA A 51 4.78 20.57 -11.89
N PRO A 52 5.87 21.35 -11.67
CA PRO A 52 7.21 20.92 -12.03
C PRO A 52 7.59 19.58 -11.41
N MET A 53 7.19 19.34 -10.16
CA MET A 53 7.43 18.08 -9.45
C MET A 53 6.78 16.88 -10.16
N ILE A 54 5.51 17.01 -10.57
CA ILE A 54 4.76 15.93 -11.24
C ILE A 54 5.35 15.62 -12.62
N VAL A 55 5.76 16.65 -13.37
CA VAL A 55 6.43 16.45 -14.68
C VAL A 55 7.73 15.66 -14.52
N VAL A 56 8.56 16.02 -13.53
CA VAL A 56 9.80 15.31 -13.20
C VAL A 56 9.52 13.87 -12.77
N GLN A 57 8.53 13.67 -11.91
CA GLN A 57 8.15 12.36 -11.39
C GLN A 57 7.66 11.44 -12.51
N PHE A 58 6.76 11.90 -13.37
CA PHE A 58 6.26 11.12 -14.51
C PHE A 58 7.38 10.76 -15.47
N LEU A 59 8.18 11.73 -15.92
CA LEU A 59 9.30 11.45 -16.81
C LEU A 59 10.33 10.50 -16.15
N GLY A 60 10.58 10.64 -14.86
CA GLY A 60 11.40 9.71 -14.07
C GLY A 60 10.86 8.28 -14.06
N ILE A 61 9.56 8.09 -13.79
CA ILE A 61 8.89 6.78 -13.84
C ILE A 61 8.99 6.18 -15.25
N PHE A 62 8.78 6.98 -16.29
CA PHE A 62 8.93 6.52 -17.66
C PHE A 62 10.37 6.14 -18.01
N THR A 63 11.39 6.67 -17.33
CA THR A 63 12.79 6.19 -17.55
C THR A 63 13.01 4.76 -17.05
N LEU A 64 12.32 4.36 -16.00
CA LEU A 64 12.35 2.99 -15.49
C LEU A 64 11.64 2.04 -16.49
N ILE A 65 10.40 2.35 -16.87
CA ILE A 65 9.63 1.49 -17.79
C ILE A 65 10.23 1.50 -19.21
N GLY A 66 10.79 2.64 -19.63
CA GLY A 66 11.41 2.85 -20.92
C GLY A 66 12.65 1.99 -21.18
N MET A 67 13.27 1.41 -20.15
CA MET A 67 14.37 0.44 -20.31
C MET A 67 14.01 -0.75 -21.20
N LEU A 68 12.75 -1.19 -21.18
CA LEU A 68 12.28 -2.25 -22.08
C LEU A 68 12.44 -1.85 -23.55
N PHE A 69 12.10 -0.60 -23.87
CA PHE A 69 12.26 -0.06 -25.22
C PHE A 69 13.73 0.23 -25.58
N ILE A 70 14.53 0.71 -24.61
CA ILE A 70 15.97 0.91 -24.81
C ILE A 70 16.63 -0.42 -25.18
N ALA A 71 16.31 -1.51 -24.46
CA ALA A 71 16.80 -2.84 -24.78
C ALA A 71 16.42 -3.27 -26.19
N MET A 72 15.17 -3.05 -26.62
CA MET A 72 14.74 -3.36 -27.98
C MET A 72 15.52 -2.57 -29.05
N SER A 73 15.73 -1.27 -28.84
CA SER A 73 16.46 -0.41 -29.77
C SER A 73 17.94 -0.80 -29.86
N ILE A 74 18.57 -1.11 -28.72
CA ILE A 74 19.96 -1.55 -28.65
C ILE A 74 20.13 -2.94 -29.28
N ASN A 75 19.21 -3.88 -29.05
CA ASN A 75 19.21 -5.18 -29.70
C ASN A 75 19.13 -5.03 -31.23
N GLY A 76 18.16 -4.24 -31.72
CA GLY A 76 17.99 -3.98 -33.14
C GLY A 76 19.21 -3.32 -33.80
N ALA A 77 19.93 -2.49 -33.06
CA ALA A 77 21.12 -1.79 -33.54
C ALA A 77 22.40 -2.63 -33.48
N LEU A 78 22.65 -3.37 -32.39
CA LEU A 78 23.94 -4.05 -32.15
C LEU A 78 23.93 -5.56 -32.39
N LEU A 79 22.77 -6.23 -32.27
CA LEU A 79 22.68 -7.69 -32.35
C LEU A 79 22.12 -8.21 -33.68
N ARG A 80 21.41 -7.35 -34.44
CA ARG A 80 20.76 -7.71 -35.70
C ARG A 80 21.67 -8.47 -36.68
N ASP A 81 22.91 -8.00 -36.87
CA ASP A 81 23.81 -8.62 -37.84
C ASP A 81 24.29 -10.02 -37.38
N PHE A 82 24.38 -10.23 -36.08
CA PHE A 82 24.73 -11.53 -35.50
C PHE A 82 23.56 -12.51 -35.62
N GLU A 83 22.33 -12.05 -35.37
CA GLU A 83 21.11 -12.87 -35.51
C GLU A 83 20.83 -13.28 -36.95
N GLN A 84 21.05 -12.37 -37.89
CA GLN A 84 20.82 -12.63 -39.32
C GLN A 84 22.01 -13.31 -40.00
N GLY A 85 23.13 -13.53 -39.30
CA GLY A 85 24.33 -14.14 -39.86
C GLY A 85 25.08 -13.25 -40.86
N THR A 86 24.80 -11.95 -40.90
CA THR A 86 25.42 -10.98 -41.81
C THR A 86 26.66 -10.30 -41.22
N ALA A 87 26.92 -10.51 -39.92
CA ALA A 87 28.06 -9.92 -39.21
C ALA A 87 29.41 -10.24 -39.88
N GLU A 88 29.60 -11.48 -40.38
CA GLU A 88 30.83 -11.88 -41.07
C GLU A 88 31.05 -11.08 -42.36
N LEU A 89 29.97 -10.80 -43.09
CA LEU A 89 29.99 -10.04 -44.35
C LEU A 89 30.35 -8.57 -44.11
N ILE A 90 29.87 -8.01 -42.99
CA ILE A 90 30.15 -6.63 -42.59
C ILE A 90 31.58 -6.50 -42.05
N PHE A 91 32.04 -7.42 -41.20
CA PHE A 91 33.39 -7.35 -40.60
C PHE A 91 34.53 -7.73 -41.55
N ALA A 92 34.23 -8.32 -42.71
CA ALA A 92 35.18 -8.52 -43.80
C ALA A 92 35.48 -7.24 -44.61
N SER A 93 34.66 -6.20 -44.47
CA SER A 93 34.86 -4.90 -45.14
C SER A 93 35.81 -3.99 -44.33
N PRO A 94 36.43 -2.94 -44.93
CA PRO A 94 37.41 -2.07 -44.26
C PRO A 94 36.74 -1.06 -43.31
N ILE A 95 35.95 -1.55 -42.36
CA ILE A 95 35.22 -0.75 -41.38
C ILE A 95 36.03 -0.56 -40.09
N LYS A 96 36.07 0.67 -39.59
CA LYS A 96 36.67 0.96 -38.28
C LYS A 96 35.69 0.59 -37.16
N ARG A 97 36.18 -0.10 -36.12
CA ARG A 97 35.38 -0.51 -34.94
C ARG A 97 34.61 0.64 -34.30
N ARG A 98 35.29 1.79 -34.12
CA ARG A 98 34.69 3.00 -33.56
C ARG A 98 33.48 3.48 -34.38
N ASP A 99 33.58 3.39 -35.71
CA ASP A 99 32.59 3.94 -36.62
C ASP A 99 31.31 3.09 -36.63
N TYR A 100 31.45 1.77 -36.49
CA TYR A 100 30.35 0.82 -36.39
C TYR A 100 29.60 0.97 -35.05
N VAL A 101 30.32 0.88 -33.93
CA VAL A 101 29.71 0.89 -32.59
C VAL A 101 29.14 2.27 -32.24
N ALA A 102 29.91 3.35 -32.42
CA ALA A 102 29.46 4.69 -32.05
C ALA A 102 28.28 5.16 -32.89
N GLY A 103 28.28 4.87 -34.20
CA GLY A 103 27.20 5.26 -35.09
C GLY A 103 25.87 4.60 -34.73
N ARG A 104 25.90 3.29 -34.42
CA ARG A 104 24.70 2.51 -34.08
C ARG A 104 24.15 2.82 -32.70
N ILE A 105 25.02 2.97 -31.70
CA ILE A 105 24.61 3.38 -30.34
C ILE A 105 24.01 4.78 -30.39
N ALA A 106 24.65 5.74 -31.08
CA ALA A 106 24.13 7.10 -31.19
C ALA A 106 22.75 7.14 -31.88
N ALA A 107 22.53 6.31 -32.90
CA ALA A 107 21.24 6.19 -33.56
C ALA A 107 20.17 5.62 -32.61
N ALA A 108 20.50 4.57 -31.86
CA ALA A 108 19.59 3.98 -30.87
C ALA A 108 19.24 4.95 -29.74
N VAL A 109 20.23 5.66 -29.18
CA VAL A 109 20.00 6.69 -28.14
C VAL A 109 19.10 7.81 -28.67
N LEU A 110 19.32 8.29 -29.89
CA LEU A 110 18.47 9.32 -30.49
C LEU A 110 17.03 8.82 -30.74
N GLY A 111 16.87 7.57 -31.19
CA GLY A 111 15.56 6.94 -31.33
C GLY A 111 14.81 6.83 -30.01
N CYS A 112 15.50 6.46 -28.92
CA CYS A 112 14.91 6.46 -27.57
C CYS A 112 14.57 7.87 -27.07
N LEU A 113 15.43 8.86 -27.32
CA LEU A 113 15.17 10.25 -26.94
C LEU A 113 13.91 10.80 -27.63
N LEU A 114 13.66 10.41 -28.88
CA LEU A 114 12.42 10.75 -29.59
C LEU A 114 11.18 10.16 -28.90
N ILE A 115 11.25 8.93 -28.38
CA ILE A 115 10.14 8.36 -27.61
C ILE A 115 9.90 9.16 -26.33
N TYR A 116 10.94 9.53 -25.58
CA TYR A 116 10.75 10.37 -24.41
C TYR A 116 10.16 11.73 -24.77
N ALA A 117 10.53 12.31 -25.92
CA ALA A 117 9.89 13.52 -26.44
C ALA A 117 8.39 13.32 -26.70
N LEU A 118 7.98 12.17 -27.26
CA LEU A 118 6.56 11.83 -27.42
C LEU A 118 5.84 11.63 -26.08
N ILE A 119 6.50 11.04 -25.08
CA ILE A 119 5.98 10.91 -23.71
C ILE A 119 5.77 12.30 -23.10
N GLY A 120 6.79 13.15 -23.14
CA GLY A 120 6.71 14.53 -22.68
C GLY A 120 5.61 15.31 -23.40
N PHE A 121 5.44 15.10 -24.70
CA PHE A 121 4.36 15.66 -25.49
C PHE A 121 2.97 15.16 -25.05
N GLY A 122 2.83 13.87 -24.74
CA GLY A 122 1.60 13.31 -24.18
C GLY A 122 1.21 13.97 -22.86
N ILE A 123 2.17 14.14 -21.94
CA ILE A 123 1.97 14.87 -20.67
C ILE A 123 1.61 16.33 -20.95
N PHE A 124 2.30 16.97 -21.90
CA PHE A 124 2.08 18.38 -22.24
C PHE A 124 0.69 18.62 -22.84
N ILE A 125 0.18 17.73 -23.70
CA ILE A 125 -1.16 17.88 -24.27
C ILE A 125 -2.24 17.67 -23.20
N ALA A 126 -2.01 16.77 -22.24
CA ALA A 126 -2.98 16.44 -21.21
C ALA A 126 -3.54 17.68 -20.49
N GLN A 127 -2.70 18.68 -20.21
CA GLN A 127 -3.13 19.90 -19.51
C GLN A 127 -4.14 20.77 -20.29
N PHE A 128 -4.35 20.51 -21.58
CA PHE A 128 -5.36 21.23 -22.39
C PHE A 128 -6.69 20.48 -22.49
N MET A 129 -6.83 19.36 -21.79
CA MET A 129 -8.05 18.55 -21.87
C MET A 129 -9.21 19.18 -21.09
N PRO A 130 -10.40 19.32 -21.70
CA PRO A 130 -11.51 20.10 -21.15
C PRO A 130 -12.16 19.49 -19.91
N TRP A 131 -11.91 18.21 -19.63
CA TRP A 131 -12.42 17.52 -18.44
C TRP A 131 -11.55 17.69 -17.21
N ILE A 132 -10.36 18.30 -17.33
CA ILE A 132 -9.50 18.61 -16.18
C ILE A 132 -9.97 19.93 -15.57
N ASP A 133 -10.18 19.94 -14.27
CA ASP A 133 -10.47 21.17 -13.54
C ASP A 133 -9.32 22.17 -13.66
N ALA A 134 -9.61 23.37 -14.17
CA ALA A 134 -8.65 24.46 -14.32
C ALA A 134 -7.94 24.83 -13.00
N LYS A 135 -8.56 24.63 -11.84
CA LYS A 135 -7.91 24.86 -10.53
C LYS A 135 -6.77 23.88 -10.23
N ARG A 136 -6.69 22.77 -10.96
CA ARG A 136 -5.62 21.76 -10.83
C ARG A 136 -4.48 21.98 -11.81
N LEU A 137 -4.54 23.06 -12.58
CA LEU A 137 -3.51 23.42 -13.53
C LEU A 137 -2.86 24.72 -13.06
N GLY A 138 -1.56 24.66 -12.85
CA GLY A 138 -0.71 25.82 -12.71
C GLY A 138 -0.40 26.44 -14.08
N PRO A 139 0.41 27.51 -14.11
CA PRO A 139 0.85 28.13 -15.35
C PRO A 139 1.51 27.13 -16.30
N VAL A 140 1.16 27.18 -17.58
CA VAL A 140 1.79 26.33 -18.61
C VAL A 140 3.26 26.74 -18.75
N SER A 141 4.17 25.81 -18.50
CA SER A 141 5.62 26.05 -18.62
C SER A 141 6.33 24.86 -19.24
N LEU A 142 7.21 25.14 -20.20
CA LEU A 142 8.09 24.13 -20.81
C LEU A 142 9.39 23.92 -20.02
N PHE A 143 9.69 24.80 -19.07
CA PHE A 143 10.94 24.75 -18.31
C PHE A 143 11.08 23.48 -17.46
N PRO A 144 10.03 22.99 -16.75
CA PRO A 144 10.10 21.72 -16.02
C PRO A 144 10.38 20.52 -16.91
N TYR A 145 9.85 20.50 -18.14
CA TYR A 145 10.15 19.46 -19.11
C TYR A 145 11.63 19.53 -19.49
N ALA A 146 12.14 20.69 -19.89
CA ALA A 146 13.56 20.85 -20.23
C ALA A 146 14.49 20.42 -19.08
N TRP A 147 14.15 20.81 -17.85
CA TRP A 147 14.89 20.40 -16.64
C TRP A 147 14.84 18.89 -16.43
N ALA A 148 13.66 18.27 -16.50
CA ALA A 148 13.49 16.83 -16.34
C ALA A 148 14.26 16.05 -17.43
N PHE A 149 14.24 16.55 -18.67
CA PHE A 149 14.99 15.97 -19.76
C PHE A 149 16.50 16.02 -19.53
N ALA A 150 17.02 17.18 -19.13
CA ALA A 150 18.45 17.38 -18.93
C ALA A 150 18.99 16.65 -17.69
N VAL A 151 18.25 16.68 -16.57
CA VAL A 151 18.72 16.21 -15.26
C VAL A 151 18.35 14.75 -15.00
N ILE A 152 17.20 14.28 -15.48
CA ILE A 152 16.70 12.93 -15.20
C ILE A 152 16.76 12.04 -16.44
N VAL A 153 16.04 12.40 -17.50
CA VAL A 153 15.86 11.52 -18.68
C VAL A 153 17.18 11.23 -19.38
N LEU A 154 17.97 12.26 -19.70
CA LEU A 154 19.19 12.10 -20.47
C LEU A 154 20.26 11.28 -19.71
N PRO A 155 20.59 11.56 -18.44
CA PRO A 155 21.50 10.71 -17.67
C PRO A 155 21.02 9.27 -17.55
N ASN A 156 19.72 9.05 -17.29
CA ASN A 156 19.15 7.71 -17.18
C ASN A 156 19.21 6.95 -18.51
N LEU A 157 18.86 7.61 -19.62
CA LEU A 157 18.95 7.04 -20.96
C LEU A 157 20.40 6.68 -21.32
N LEU A 158 21.35 7.58 -21.08
CA LEU A 158 22.76 7.32 -21.39
C LEU A 158 23.31 6.15 -20.56
N PHE A 159 23.04 6.13 -19.26
CA PHE A 159 23.47 5.04 -18.38
C PHE A 159 22.89 3.69 -18.80
N THR A 160 21.57 3.63 -18.98
CA THR A 160 20.88 2.39 -19.35
C THR A 160 21.26 1.92 -20.76
N ALA A 161 21.37 2.83 -21.73
CA ALA A 161 21.85 2.50 -23.07
C ALA A 161 23.30 1.98 -23.04
N ALA A 162 24.18 2.57 -22.22
CA ALA A 162 25.56 2.10 -22.05
C ALA A 162 25.61 0.70 -21.44
N LEU A 163 24.86 0.46 -20.35
CA LEU A 163 24.77 -0.84 -19.68
C LEU A 163 24.28 -1.93 -20.62
N LEU A 164 23.16 -1.67 -21.31
CA LEU A 164 22.54 -2.64 -22.22
C LEU A 164 23.39 -2.85 -23.49
N SER A 165 24.06 -1.80 -23.98
CA SER A 165 25.03 -1.93 -25.09
C SER A 165 26.22 -2.80 -24.70
N LEU A 166 26.74 -2.62 -23.49
CA LEU A 166 27.86 -3.41 -22.99
C LEU A 166 27.48 -4.89 -22.90
N LEU A 167 26.31 -5.18 -22.33
CA LEU A 167 25.76 -6.53 -22.29
C LEU A 167 25.59 -7.11 -23.70
N ALA A 168 25.02 -6.35 -24.63
CA ALA A 168 24.85 -6.77 -26.02
C ALA A 168 26.19 -7.10 -26.69
N ILE A 169 27.21 -6.24 -26.53
CA ILE A 169 28.53 -6.41 -27.15
C ILE A 169 29.29 -7.61 -26.57
N VAL A 170 29.30 -7.74 -25.24
CA VAL A 170 30.06 -8.79 -24.54
C VAL A 170 29.42 -10.16 -24.74
N THR A 171 28.08 -10.24 -24.70
CA THR A 171 27.37 -11.53 -24.75
C THR A 171 26.93 -11.93 -26.15
N ARG A 172 26.80 -10.97 -27.07
CA ARG A 172 26.26 -11.14 -28.43
C ARG A 172 24.91 -11.88 -28.43
N SER A 173 24.08 -11.61 -27.44
CA SER A 173 22.84 -12.35 -27.20
C SER A 173 21.73 -11.46 -26.67
N ILE A 174 20.58 -11.49 -27.36
CA ILE A 174 19.37 -10.77 -26.95
C ILE A 174 18.94 -11.15 -25.53
N LEU A 175 19.09 -12.43 -25.20
CA LEU A 175 18.67 -12.99 -23.93
C LEU A 175 19.35 -12.29 -22.76
N TRP A 176 20.66 -12.08 -22.84
CA TRP A 176 21.44 -11.44 -21.78
C TRP A 176 21.13 -9.95 -21.63
N VAL A 177 20.72 -9.28 -22.70
CA VAL A 177 20.25 -7.88 -22.63
C VAL A 177 18.92 -7.80 -21.86
N TYR A 178 17.96 -8.69 -22.15
CA TYR A 178 16.70 -8.73 -21.39
C TYR A 178 16.89 -9.18 -19.93
N ILE A 179 17.78 -10.15 -19.68
CA ILE A 179 18.21 -10.50 -18.32
C ILE A 179 18.79 -9.28 -17.60
N GLY A 180 19.59 -8.46 -18.29
CA GLY A 180 20.13 -7.22 -17.75
C GLY A 180 19.05 -6.22 -17.34
N VAL A 181 18.02 -6.04 -18.16
CA VAL A 181 16.86 -5.20 -17.81
C VAL A 181 16.16 -5.75 -16.56
N LEU A 182 15.81 -7.04 -16.57
CA LEU A 182 15.13 -7.67 -15.43
C LEU A 182 15.97 -7.57 -14.14
N GLY A 183 17.27 -7.80 -14.25
CA GLY A 183 18.20 -7.69 -13.14
C GLY A 183 18.30 -6.28 -12.60
N PHE A 184 18.24 -5.27 -13.47
CA PHE A 184 18.19 -3.88 -13.04
C PHE A 184 16.92 -3.55 -12.26
N PHE A 185 15.74 -3.95 -12.76
CA PHE A 185 14.47 -3.75 -12.06
C PHE A 185 14.51 -4.34 -10.65
N ILE A 186 15.00 -5.58 -10.55
CA ILE A 186 15.00 -6.33 -9.30
C ILE A 186 16.05 -5.79 -8.35
N LEU A 187 17.26 -5.51 -8.84
CA LEU A 187 18.29 -4.89 -8.01
C LEU A 187 17.85 -3.51 -7.49
N SER A 188 17.13 -2.73 -8.31
CA SER A 188 16.59 -1.44 -7.88
C SER A 188 15.56 -1.59 -6.76
N GLY A 189 14.67 -2.58 -6.86
CA GLY A 189 13.69 -2.94 -5.82
C GLY A 189 14.37 -3.45 -4.54
N VAL A 190 15.32 -4.38 -4.66
CA VAL A 190 16.11 -4.90 -3.54
C VAL A 190 16.88 -3.80 -2.82
N THR A 191 17.52 -2.93 -3.58
CA THR A 191 18.22 -1.75 -3.04
C THR A 191 17.24 -0.79 -2.36
N ALA A 192 15.94 -0.81 -2.69
CA ALA A 192 14.92 0.02 -2.02
C ALA A 192 14.57 -0.52 -0.65
N VAL A 193 14.40 -1.83 -0.54
CA VAL A 193 14.14 -2.50 0.73
C VAL A 193 15.37 -2.43 1.63
N LEU A 194 16.56 -2.80 1.13
CA LEU A 194 17.78 -2.88 1.93
C LEU A 194 18.29 -1.52 2.44
N LEU A 195 18.08 -0.44 1.69
CA LEU A 195 18.56 0.89 2.07
C LEU A 195 17.44 1.76 2.68
N ARG A 196 16.30 1.16 3.06
CA ARG A 196 15.17 1.88 3.69
C ARG A 196 15.57 2.44 5.06
N ASP A 197 16.25 1.62 5.85
CA ASP A 197 16.55 1.88 7.27
C ASP A 197 18.04 2.23 7.49
N ILE A 198 18.77 2.55 6.41
CA ILE A 198 20.16 2.99 6.53
C ILE A 198 20.19 4.45 6.93
N ASP A 199 20.78 4.73 8.10
CA ASP A 199 20.98 6.08 8.63
C ASP A 199 21.78 6.98 7.67
N ASN A 200 22.65 6.38 6.86
CA ASN A 200 23.42 7.11 5.86
C ASN A 200 22.62 7.37 4.57
N VAL A 201 21.86 8.46 4.60
CA VAL A 201 21.06 8.98 3.48
C VAL A 201 21.89 9.15 2.20
N TRP A 202 23.19 9.50 2.30
CA TRP A 202 24.06 9.67 1.13
C TRP A 202 24.28 8.36 0.38
N ILE A 203 24.55 7.27 1.09
CA ILE A 203 24.72 5.95 0.47
C ILE A 203 23.42 5.53 -0.21
N ALA A 204 22.29 5.63 0.50
CA ALA A 204 20.97 5.30 -0.03
C ALA A 204 20.63 6.09 -1.30
N THR A 205 21.05 7.34 -1.35
CA THR A 205 20.79 8.26 -2.45
C THR A 205 21.72 8.05 -3.64
N LEU A 206 23.01 7.75 -3.41
CA LEU A 206 23.99 7.52 -4.47
C LEU A 206 23.85 6.13 -5.11
N ALA A 207 23.40 5.13 -4.35
CA ALA A 207 23.23 3.76 -4.83
C ALA A 207 22.09 3.60 -5.86
N GLU A 208 21.13 4.53 -5.90
CA GLU A 208 19.99 4.46 -6.82
C GLU A 208 20.30 5.15 -8.17
N PRO A 209 20.38 4.39 -9.29
CA PRO A 209 20.92 4.91 -10.55
C PRO A 209 20.03 5.90 -11.31
N LEU A 210 18.71 5.86 -11.10
CA LEU A 210 17.76 6.69 -11.83
C LEU A 210 17.56 8.08 -11.21
N GLY A 211 18.09 8.31 -10.00
CA GLY A 211 18.11 9.62 -9.33
C GLY A 211 16.78 10.01 -8.68
N MET A 212 15.81 9.10 -8.63
CA MET A 212 14.49 9.35 -8.05
C MET A 212 14.55 9.43 -6.53
N ARG A 213 15.46 8.68 -5.88
CA ARG A 213 15.72 8.87 -4.44
C ARG A 213 16.37 10.20 -4.13
N ALA A 214 17.33 10.63 -4.94
CA ALA A 214 17.97 11.92 -4.79
C ALA A 214 16.96 13.06 -4.91
N PHE A 215 16.10 12.98 -5.93
CA PHE A 215 14.99 13.90 -6.11
C PHE A 215 14.04 13.89 -4.90
N GLY A 216 13.51 12.72 -4.52
CA GLY A 216 12.57 12.58 -3.41
C GLY A 216 13.12 13.04 -2.06
N ARG A 217 14.40 12.76 -1.76
CA ARG A 217 15.07 13.23 -0.54
C ARG A 217 15.27 14.75 -0.54
N THR A 218 15.54 15.35 -1.70
CA THR A 218 15.72 16.80 -1.83
C THR A 218 14.41 17.57 -1.58
N ILE A 219 13.27 16.98 -1.94
CA ILE A 219 11.94 17.62 -1.81
C ILE A 219 11.09 17.07 -0.66
N ARG A 220 11.65 16.20 0.20
CA ARG A 220 10.89 15.40 1.20
C ARG A 220 9.92 16.24 2.04
N TYR A 221 10.37 17.42 2.47
CA TYR A 221 9.61 18.32 3.35
C TYR A 221 9.02 19.54 2.62
N TRP A 222 8.99 19.53 1.29
CA TRP A 222 8.36 20.61 0.52
C TRP A 222 6.85 20.62 0.73
N ALA A 223 6.31 21.81 1.00
CA ALA A 223 4.88 22.05 1.01
C ALA A 223 4.28 21.99 -0.41
N ALA A 224 2.95 21.89 -0.51
CA ALA A 224 2.24 21.85 -1.79
C ALA A 224 2.60 23.03 -2.70
N GLU A 225 2.69 24.25 -2.15
CA GLU A 225 3.06 25.45 -2.91
C GLU A 225 4.46 25.36 -3.53
N GLN A 226 5.45 24.85 -2.78
CA GLN A 226 6.81 24.65 -3.29
C GLN A 226 6.83 23.59 -4.39
N ARG A 227 6.12 22.48 -4.21
CA ARG A 227 5.97 21.43 -5.23
C ARG A 227 5.30 21.95 -6.52
N ASN A 228 4.40 22.92 -6.39
CA ASN A 228 3.66 23.54 -7.49
C ASN A 228 4.47 24.54 -8.30
N THR A 229 5.45 25.21 -7.68
CA THR A 229 6.09 26.39 -8.29
C THR A 229 7.60 26.24 -8.49
N GLN A 230 8.27 25.34 -7.76
CA GLN A 230 9.73 25.27 -7.71
C GLN A 230 10.29 23.98 -8.32
N LEU A 231 11.53 24.07 -8.79
CA LEU A 231 12.39 22.94 -9.14
C LEU A 231 13.58 22.92 -8.19
N PRO A 232 14.03 21.75 -7.73
CA PRO A 232 15.17 21.68 -6.81
C PRO A 232 16.44 22.16 -7.52
N ALA A 233 17.30 22.85 -6.77
CA ALA A 233 18.62 23.22 -7.27
C ALA A 233 19.44 21.97 -7.59
N ILE A 234 20.28 22.04 -8.63
CA ILE A 234 21.17 20.94 -9.04
C ILE A 234 22.42 20.96 -8.13
N THR A 235 22.21 20.68 -6.84
CA THR A 235 23.22 20.68 -5.79
C THR A 235 23.03 19.44 -4.90
N GLY A 236 23.95 19.22 -3.96
CA GLY A 236 23.85 18.15 -2.96
C GLY A 236 23.61 16.78 -3.57
N TYR A 237 22.53 16.12 -3.13
CA TYR A 237 22.16 14.77 -3.55
C TYR A 237 21.97 14.62 -5.06
N ILE A 238 21.30 15.56 -5.73
CA ILE A 238 21.03 15.48 -7.16
C ILE A 238 22.35 15.55 -7.92
N LEU A 239 23.15 16.59 -7.69
CA LEU A 239 24.41 16.77 -8.42
C LEU A 239 25.35 15.58 -8.24
N ALA A 240 25.57 15.14 -7.00
CA ALA A 240 26.48 14.03 -6.69
C ALA A 240 26.03 12.73 -7.37
N ASN A 241 24.73 12.42 -7.32
CA ASN A 241 24.19 11.22 -7.95
C ASN A 241 24.27 11.31 -9.50
N ARG A 242 23.89 12.45 -10.10
CA ARG A 242 23.94 12.62 -11.56
C ARG A 242 25.37 12.61 -12.09
N ALA A 243 26.33 13.19 -11.37
CA ALA A 243 27.74 13.15 -11.72
C ALA A 243 28.29 11.71 -11.66
N LEU A 244 27.99 10.97 -10.59
CA LEU A 244 28.41 9.58 -10.42
C LEU A 244 27.91 8.69 -11.58
N TRP A 245 26.60 8.66 -11.82
CA TRP A 245 26.02 7.76 -12.81
C TRP A 245 26.30 8.17 -14.25
N SER A 246 26.47 9.46 -14.52
CA SER A 246 26.97 9.94 -15.82
C SER A 246 28.44 9.54 -16.03
N GLY A 247 29.27 9.61 -14.99
CA GLY A 247 30.64 9.09 -15.02
C GLY A 247 30.69 7.59 -15.30
N ILE A 248 29.86 6.81 -14.60
CA ILE A 248 29.72 5.36 -14.85
C ILE A 248 29.25 5.09 -16.29
N ALA A 249 28.28 5.85 -16.81
CA ALA A 249 27.82 5.71 -18.18
C ALA A 249 28.96 5.92 -19.20
N LEU A 250 29.81 6.93 -18.99
CA LEU A 250 30.99 7.18 -19.83
C LEU A 250 31.99 6.01 -19.77
N THR A 251 32.25 5.47 -18.57
CA THR A 251 33.11 4.30 -18.40
C THR A 251 32.54 3.07 -19.10
N LEU A 252 31.23 2.84 -19.02
CA LEU A 252 30.54 1.73 -19.70
C LEU A 252 30.62 1.89 -21.23
N PHE A 253 30.43 3.09 -21.77
CA PHE A 253 30.63 3.34 -23.20
C PHE A 253 32.08 3.13 -23.63
N ALA A 254 33.06 3.60 -22.84
CA ALA A 254 34.47 3.32 -23.10
C ALA A 254 34.76 1.81 -23.11
N ALA A 255 34.16 1.05 -22.18
CA ALA A 255 34.25 -0.40 -22.14
C ALA A 255 33.60 -1.06 -23.36
N CYS A 256 32.46 -0.56 -23.86
CA CYS A 256 31.87 -1.02 -25.13
C CYS A 256 32.88 -0.93 -26.27
N PHE A 257 33.63 0.16 -26.39
CA PHE A 257 34.66 0.31 -27.43
C PHE A 257 35.87 -0.60 -27.20
N ALA A 258 36.31 -0.75 -25.95
CA ALA A 258 37.47 -1.56 -25.60
C ALA A 258 37.22 -3.07 -25.78
N LEU A 259 36.02 -3.54 -25.46
CA LEU A 259 35.65 -4.96 -25.48
C LEU A 259 35.06 -5.40 -26.82
N PHE A 260 34.65 -4.47 -27.69
CA PHE A 260 34.13 -4.80 -29.01
C PHE A 260 35.21 -5.42 -29.91
N LYS A 261 35.03 -6.69 -30.24
CA LYS A 261 35.89 -7.45 -31.17
C LYS A 261 35.18 -7.68 -32.49
N THR A 262 35.89 -7.51 -33.60
CA THR A 262 35.44 -7.85 -34.97
C THR A 262 35.69 -9.32 -35.32
N GLU A 263 36.05 -10.14 -34.34
CA GLU A 263 36.42 -11.54 -34.52
C GLU A 263 35.20 -12.47 -34.62
N ARG A 264 35.37 -13.53 -35.41
CA ARG A 264 34.38 -14.57 -35.70
C ARG A 264 33.89 -15.24 -34.41
N SER A 265 32.57 -15.37 -34.28
CA SER A 265 31.92 -16.18 -33.25
C SER A 265 32.52 -17.60 -33.25
N GLY A 266 33.17 -18.00 -32.16
CA GLY A 266 33.81 -19.32 -32.03
C GLY A 266 35.32 -19.42 -32.32
N THR A 267 36.01 -18.30 -32.61
CA THR A 267 37.49 -18.30 -32.83
C THR A 267 38.32 -17.70 -31.69
N ALA A 268 37.67 -17.21 -30.62
CA ALA A 268 38.39 -16.77 -29.43
C ALA A 268 39.02 -17.98 -28.73
N ARG A 269 40.35 -17.97 -28.58
CA ARG A 269 41.10 -18.86 -27.68
C ARG A 269 40.47 -18.83 -26.29
N GLY A 270 39.57 -19.78 -26.04
CA GLY A 270 39.03 -20.05 -24.73
C GLY A 270 40.10 -20.72 -23.88
N TRP A 271 40.36 -20.14 -22.71
CA TRP A 271 41.19 -20.69 -21.65
C TRP A 271 40.49 -21.87 -20.96
N ARG A 272 40.19 -22.90 -21.75
CA ARG A 272 39.88 -24.27 -21.33
C ARG A 272 40.55 -25.16 -22.36
N ARG A 273 41.45 -26.03 -21.91
CA ARG A 273 42.04 -27.11 -22.69
C ARG A 273 40.95 -27.78 -23.53
N ALA A 274 40.89 -27.43 -24.82
CA ALA A 274 40.32 -28.31 -25.79
C ALA A 274 41.20 -29.55 -25.76
N LYS A 275 40.67 -30.66 -25.22
CA LYS A 275 41.14 -31.98 -25.62
C LYS A 275 41.07 -31.96 -27.14
N ALA A 276 42.23 -31.99 -27.78
CA ALA A 276 42.33 -32.22 -29.20
C ALA A 276 41.53 -33.49 -29.51
N LEU A 277 40.43 -33.33 -30.22
CA LEU A 277 39.88 -34.42 -31.00
C LEU A 277 40.99 -34.78 -32.01
N PRO A 278 41.41 -36.06 -32.10
CA PRO A 278 42.41 -36.46 -33.06
C PRO A 278 41.93 -36.07 -34.46
N ALA A 279 42.77 -35.33 -35.19
CA ALA A 279 42.63 -35.21 -36.62
C ALA A 279 42.89 -36.61 -37.20
N ASN A 280 41.83 -37.31 -37.63
CA ASN A 280 41.98 -38.45 -38.52
C ASN A 280 42.42 -37.91 -39.89
N THR A 281 43.72 -37.72 -40.03
CA THR A 281 44.42 -37.84 -41.31
C THR A 281 44.58 -39.33 -41.59
N ASP A 282 43.60 -39.91 -42.27
CA ASP A 282 43.78 -41.11 -43.08
C ASP A 282 42.85 -40.99 -44.29
N SER A 283 43.35 -40.23 -45.27
CA SER A 283 42.91 -40.33 -46.66
C SER A 283 43.71 -41.46 -47.29
N GLY A 284 43.20 -42.70 -47.22
CA GLY A 284 43.92 -43.84 -47.76
C GLY A 284 43.48 -45.21 -47.23
N ALA A 285 42.19 -45.53 -47.28
CA ALA A 285 41.75 -46.92 -47.17
C ALA A 285 40.47 -47.13 -47.99
N SER A 286 40.54 -48.13 -48.86
CA SER A 286 39.48 -48.73 -49.66
C SER A 286 38.08 -48.62 -49.06
N ALA A 287 37.12 -48.29 -49.93
CA ALA A 287 35.68 -48.44 -49.66
C ALA A 287 35.42 -49.77 -48.94
N PRO A 288 34.78 -49.77 -47.76
CA PRO A 288 34.34 -51.01 -47.15
C PRO A 288 33.27 -51.60 -48.06
N ALA A 289 33.54 -52.81 -48.54
CA ALA A 289 32.55 -53.68 -49.16
C ALA A 289 31.28 -53.66 -48.32
N ALA A 290 30.13 -53.59 -49.00
CA ALA A 290 28.79 -53.58 -48.45
C ALA A 290 28.70 -54.48 -47.21
N SER A 291 28.69 -53.86 -46.02
CA SER A 291 28.31 -54.57 -44.81
C SER A 291 26.88 -55.01 -45.02
N ALA A 292 26.64 -56.32 -45.00
CA ALA A 292 25.33 -56.92 -45.09
C ALA A 292 24.32 -56.08 -44.29
N ALA A 293 23.26 -55.66 -44.96
CA ALA A 293 22.17 -54.91 -44.34
C ALA A 293 21.70 -55.67 -43.10
N ARG A 294 22.18 -55.26 -41.91
CA ARG A 294 21.56 -55.67 -40.65
C ARG A 294 20.12 -55.21 -40.76
N ALA A 295 19.19 -56.15 -40.84
CA ALA A 295 17.77 -55.86 -40.82
C ALA A 295 17.51 -55.07 -39.53
N LEU A 296 17.37 -53.75 -39.66
CA LEU A 296 16.92 -52.91 -38.56
C LEU A 296 15.58 -53.50 -38.11
N PRO A 297 15.35 -53.66 -36.79
CA PRO A 297 14.07 -54.17 -36.31
C PRO A 297 12.97 -53.30 -36.93
N LYS A 298 12.06 -53.93 -37.70
CA LYS A 298 10.87 -53.27 -38.23
C LYS A 298 10.01 -52.90 -37.04
N ALA A 299 10.18 -51.68 -36.52
CA ALA A 299 9.29 -51.13 -35.53
C ALA A 299 7.92 -50.94 -36.20
N SER A 300 6.90 -51.64 -35.71
CA SER A 300 5.50 -51.40 -36.08
C SER A 300 4.97 -50.24 -35.23
N PRO A 301 4.79 -49.03 -35.81
CA PRO A 301 4.28 -47.91 -35.03
C PRO A 301 2.82 -48.17 -34.63
N SER A 302 2.50 -48.10 -33.34
CA SER A 302 1.12 -48.14 -32.85
C SER A 302 0.59 -46.72 -32.65
N PHE A 303 -0.57 -46.42 -33.23
CA PHE A 303 -1.20 -45.11 -33.15
C PHE A 303 -2.50 -45.21 -32.34
N GLY A 304 -2.35 -45.23 -31.01
CA GLY A 304 -3.48 -45.27 -30.07
C GLY A 304 -3.40 -44.19 -28.98
N PRO A 305 -4.44 -44.10 -28.12
CA PRO A 305 -4.47 -43.14 -27.00
C PRO A 305 -3.27 -43.28 -26.05
N ALA A 306 -2.83 -44.51 -25.79
CA ALA A 306 -1.64 -44.79 -24.98
C ALA A 306 -0.35 -44.21 -25.61
N THR A 307 -0.21 -44.31 -26.94
CA THR A 307 0.90 -43.70 -27.67
C THR A 307 0.85 -42.16 -27.56
N GLY A 308 -0.33 -41.56 -27.71
CA GLY A 308 -0.52 -40.11 -27.56
C GLY A 308 -0.17 -39.61 -26.15
N PHE A 309 -0.58 -40.34 -25.11
CA PHE A 309 -0.22 -40.01 -23.73
C PHE A 309 1.29 -40.18 -23.46
N ALA A 310 1.91 -41.24 -23.98
CA ALA A 310 3.35 -41.43 -23.88
C ALA A 310 4.13 -40.32 -24.61
N GLN A 311 3.67 -39.90 -25.80
CA GLN A 311 4.22 -38.75 -26.54
C GLN A 311 4.08 -37.45 -25.72
N PHE A 312 2.91 -37.21 -25.10
CA PHE A 312 2.69 -36.08 -24.21
C PHE A 312 3.65 -36.07 -23.03
N LEU A 313 3.79 -37.18 -22.30
CA LEU A 313 4.69 -37.22 -21.14
C LEU A 313 6.16 -37.01 -21.54
N ARG A 314 6.57 -37.54 -22.69
CA ARG A 314 7.91 -37.33 -23.25
C ARG A 314 8.14 -35.89 -23.67
N GLN A 315 7.19 -35.28 -24.38
CA GLN A 315 7.26 -33.88 -24.81
C GLN A 315 7.22 -32.93 -23.60
N LEU A 316 6.32 -33.16 -22.64
CA LEU A 316 6.22 -32.40 -21.40
C LEU A 316 7.54 -32.45 -20.63
N ARG A 317 8.12 -33.65 -20.45
CA ARG A 317 9.44 -33.80 -19.81
C ARG A 317 10.53 -33.07 -20.59
N PHE A 318 10.51 -33.13 -21.92
CA PHE A 318 11.49 -32.44 -22.76
C PHE A 318 11.40 -30.92 -22.64
N ASP A 319 10.19 -30.37 -22.73
CA ASP A 319 9.96 -28.92 -22.63
C ASP A 319 10.18 -28.41 -21.21
N MET A 320 9.69 -29.12 -20.19
CA MET A 320 9.92 -28.80 -18.79
C MET A 320 11.41 -28.83 -18.44
N LEU A 321 12.15 -29.90 -18.77
CA LEU A 321 13.59 -29.95 -18.50
C LEU A 321 14.36 -28.90 -19.30
N GLY A 322 13.92 -28.58 -20.53
CA GLY A 322 14.49 -27.51 -21.33
C GLY A 322 14.34 -26.13 -20.68
N VAL A 323 13.18 -25.86 -20.07
CA VAL A 323 12.92 -24.62 -19.35
C VAL A 323 13.67 -24.59 -18.01
N LEU A 324 13.48 -25.59 -17.16
CA LEU A 324 14.02 -25.62 -15.79
C LEU A 324 15.56 -25.65 -15.76
N ARG A 325 16.21 -26.26 -16.76
CA ARG A 325 17.68 -26.23 -16.91
C ARG A 325 18.17 -25.03 -17.71
N GLY A 326 17.25 -24.25 -18.28
CA GLY A 326 17.58 -23.05 -19.01
C GLY A 326 18.16 -21.99 -18.08
N ILE A 327 19.21 -21.32 -18.54
CA ILE A 327 19.78 -20.15 -17.86
C ILE A 327 18.71 -19.08 -17.52
N PRO A 328 17.74 -18.74 -18.40
CA PRO A 328 16.76 -17.71 -18.07
C PRO A 328 15.92 -18.09 -16.84
N PHE A 329 15.57 -19.37 -16.67
CA PHE A 329 14.75 -19.83 -15.55
C PHE A 329 15.50 -19.64 -14.24
N ILE A 330 16.75 -20.12 -14.19
CA ILE A 330 17.60 -20.01 -13.01
C ILE A 330 17.82 -18.55 -12.63
N VAL A 331 18.10 -17.71 -13.62
CA VAL A 331 18.31 -16.27 -13.39
C VAL A 331 17.04 -15.60 -12.87
N MET A 332 15.88 -15.85 -13.50
CA MET A 332 14.59 -15.31 -13.04
C MET A 332 14.22 -15.80 -11.64
N LEU A 333 14.57 -17.04 -11.29
CA LEU A 333 14.35 -17.62 -9.97
C LEU A 333 15.22 -16.96 -8.90
N LEU A 334 16.52 -16.81 -9.17
CA LEU A 334 17.43 -16.09 -8.29
C LEU A 334 16.98 -14.66 -8.05
N PHE A 335 16.41 -14.03 -9.08
CA PHE A 335 15.85 -12.70 -9.02
C PHE A 335 14.55 -12.61 -8.20
N ALA A 336 13.62 -13.55 -8.39
CA ALA A 336 12.44 -13.64 -7.53
C ALA A 336 12.84 -13.82 -6.06
N LEU A 337 13.82 -14.69 -5.79
CA LEU A 337 14.37 -14.89 -4.44
C LEU A 337 15.10 -13.66 -3.91
N ALA A 338 15.90 -12.99 -4.74
CA ALA A 338 16.58 -11.76 -4.35
C ALA A 338 15.59 -10.65 -3.99
N ASN A 339 14.41 -10.62 -4.61
CA ASN A 339 13.33 -9.71 -4.25
C ASN A 339 12.60 -10.15 -2.96
N PHE A 340 12.29 -11.43 -2.85
CA PHE A 340 11.52 -11.99 -1.72
C PHE A 340 12.29 -12.02 -0.40
N ILE A 341 13.55 -12.45 -0.40
CA ILE A 341 14.32 -12.65 0.84
C ILE A 341 14.43 -11.34 1.65
N PRO A 342 14.86 -10.20 1.07
CA PRO A 342 14.85 -8.92 1.79
C PRO A 342 13.44 -8.49 2.20
N ALA A 343 12.43 -8.66 1.34
CA ALA A 343 11.06 -8.29 1.67
C ALA A 343 10.50 -9.08 2.88
N ALA A 344 10.86 -10.36 3.02
CA ALA A 344 10.45 -11.19 4.15
C ALA A 344 11.32 -10.98 5.41
N ILE A 345 12.61 -10.65 5.24
CA ILE A 345 13.51 -10.36 6.36
C ILE A 345 13.20 -8.98 6.96
N PHE A 346 13.04 -7.96 6.13
CA PHE A 346 12.74 -6.58 6.49
C PHE A 346 11.25 -6.25 6.27
N ALA A 347 10.38 -7.25 6.52
CA ALA A 347 8.93 -7.11 6.43
C ALA A 347 8.41 -5.97 7.31
N GLU A 348 7.17 -5.54 7.05
CA GLU A 348 6.58 -4.32 7.63
C GLU A 348 6.87 -4.14 9.12
N SER A 349 7.41 -2.96 9.43
CA SER A 349 7.73 -2.52 10.77
C SER A 349 6.92 -1.27 11.10
N MET A 350 6.44 -1.16 12.33
CA MET A 350 5.81 0.04 12.85
C MET A 350 6.78 0.74 13.80
N TYR A 351 7.15 1.99 13.51
CA TYR A 351 8.21 2.72 14.23
C TYR A 351 9.56 1.97 14.25
N ASP A 352 9.88 1.30 13.14
CA ASP A 352 11.02 0.39 12.96
C ASP A 352 11.07 -0.80 13.93
N THR A 353 9.96 -1.09 14.60
CA THR A 353 9.78 -2.34 15.35
C THR A 353 9.26 -3.43 14.42
N PRO A 354 9.99 -4.56 14.28
CA PRO A 354 9.57 -5.66 13.41
C PRO A 354 8.37 -6.42 13.99
N ILE A 355 7.74 -7.25 13.17
CA ILE A 355 6.71 -8.20 13.57
C ILE A 355 7.25 -9.64 13.58
N HIS A 356 6.61 -10.50 14.38
CA HIS A 356 6.86 -11.93 14.35
C HIS A 356 6.54 -12.48 12.95
N PRO A 357 7.38 -13.39 12.40
CA PRO A 357 7.23 -13.88 11.04
C PRO A 357 6.16 -14.99 10.99
N VAL A 358 4.93 -14.68 11.40
CA VAL A 358 3.78 -15.58 11.30
C VAL A 358 3.53 -15.98 9.85
N THR A 359 2.94 -17.16 9.63
CA THR A 359 2.84 -17.78 8.29
C THR A 359 2.07 -16.91 7.30
N SER A 360 0.98 -16.27 7.74
CA SER A 360 0.16 -15.33 6.97
C SER A 360 1.00 -14.17 6.40
N GLN A 361 1.80 -13.52 7.24
CA GLN A 361 2.64 -12.35 6.88
C GLN A 361 3.77 -12.72 5.92
N ILE A 362 4.42 -13.86 6.12
CA ILE A 362 5.47 -14.33 5.20
C ILE A 362 4.89 -14.72 3.84
N LEU A 363 3.70 -15.32 3.80
CA LEU A 363 3.00 -15.62 2.55
C LEU A 363 2.53 -14.36 1.83
N ALA A 364 2.09 -13.32 2.56
CA ALA A 364 1.75 -12.02 1.98
C ALA A 364 2.99 -11.37 1.34
N ALA A 365 4.13 -11.38 2.04
CA ALA A 365 5.41 -10.90 1.51
C ALA A 365 5.85 -11.68 0.26
N LEU A 366 5.67 -13.01 0.27
CA LEU A 366 5.96 -13.88 -0.88
C LEU A 366 5.08 -13.53 -2.08
N GLN A 367 3.77 -13.40 -1.87
CA GLN A 367 2.81 -13.03 -2.90
C GLN A 367 3.15 -11.66 -3.50
N GLY A 368 3.44 -10.65 -2.68
CA GLY A 368 3.84 -9.33 -3.14
C GLY A 368 5.13 -9.35 -3.97
N ALA A 369 6.15 -10.09 -3.52
CA ALA A 369 7.44 -10.18 -4.19
C ALA A 369 7.39 -10.97 -5.51
N TYR A 370 6.54 -12.01 -5.59
CA TYR A 370 6.49 -12.93 -6.73
C TYR A 370 5.51 -12.51 -7.81
N SER A 371 4.45 -11.77 -7.48
CA SER A 371 3.33 -11.53 -8.41
C SER A 371 3.78 -10.92 -9.74
N PHE A 372 4.52 -9.81 -9.71
CA PHE A 372 4.99 -9.16 -10.94
C PHE A 372 6.02 -10.02 -11.71
N VAL A 373 6.90 -10.71 -10.98
CA VAL A 373 7.96 -11.54 -11.58
C VAL A 373 7.36 -12.76 -12.29
N LEU A 374 6.38 -13.43 -11.66
CA LEU A 374 5.68 -14.57 -12.25
C LEU A 374 4.89 -14.19 -13.51
N ILE A 375 4.25 -13.01 -13.53
CA ILE A 375 3.58 -12.49 -14.73
C ILE A 375 4.56 -12.38 -15.91
N ILE A 376 5.73 -11.80 -15.69
CA ILE A 376 6.77 -11.68 -16.74
C ILE A 376 7.26 -13.05 -17.20
N ILE A 377 7.51 -13.96 -16.25
CA ILE A 377 8.02 -15.31 -16.54
C ILE A 377 7.05 -16.10 -17.42
N VAL A 378 5.76 -16.16 -17.04
CA VAL A 378 4.79 -16.94 -17.80
C VAL A 378 4.53 -16.32 -19.17
N LEU A 379 4.52 -14.99 -19.28
CA LEU A 379 4.50 -14.27 -20.55
C LEU A 379 5.70 -14.67 -21.42
N PHE A 380 6.92 -14.55 -20.89
CA PHE A 380 8.16 -14.83 -21.62
C PHE A 380 8.19 -16.27 -22.14
N TYR A 381 7.99 -17.25 -21.25
CA TYR A 381 8.08 -18.67 -21.60
C TYR A 381 6.96 -19.14 -22.53
N ALA A 382 5.77 -18.52 -22.49
CA ALA A 382 4.71 -18.85 -23.44
C ALA A 382 5.15 -18.60 -24.89
N GLY A 383 5.83 -17.47 -25.15
CA GLY A 383 6.37 -17.17 -26.47
C GLY A 383 7.60 -18.00 -26.84
N GLU A 384 8.53 -18.22 -25.91
CA GLU A 384 9.72 -19.04 -26.16
C GLU A 384 9.36 -20.49 -26.46
N LEU A 385 8.45 -21.10 -25.70
CA LEU A 385 8.03 -22.48 -25.92
C LEU A 385 7.34 -22.66 -27.27
N VAL A 386 6.51 -21.71 -27.72
CA VAL A 386 5.84 -21.79 -29.03
C VAL A 386 6.82 -21.56 -30.18
N ALA A 387 7.77 -20.63 -30.04
CA ALA A 387 8.73 -20.29 -31.08
C ALA A 387 9.97 -21.19 -31.14
N LYS A 388 10.20 -22.03 -30.11
CA LYS A 388 11.40 -22.87 -29.92
C LYS A 388 11.84 -23.59 -31.19
N GLU A 389 10.98 -24.42 -31.77
CA GLU A 389 11.34 -25.25 -32.93
C GLU A 389 11.63 -24.41 -34.20
N ARG A 390 10.99 -23.25 -34.33
CA ARG A 390 11.20 -22.33 -35.46
C ARG A 390 12.49 -21.54 -35.31
N SER A 391 12.84 -21.15 -34.09
CA SER A 391 14.06 -20.38 -33.80
C SER A 391 15.34 -21.15 -34.20
N VAL A 392 15.30 -22.48 -34.13
CA VAL A 392 16.39 -23.37 -34.57
C VAL A 392 16.14 -24.01 -35.94
N LYS A 393 15.10 -23.58 -36.67
CA LYS A 393 14.75 -24.02 -38.03
C LYS A 393 14.48 -25.53 -38.21
N ILE A 394 14.01 -26.23 -37.16
CA ILE A 394 13.63 -27.66 -37.23
C ILE A 394 12.13 -27.91 -37.31
N HIS A 395 11.32 -26.86 -37.24
CA HIS A 395 9.86 -26.95 -37.20
C HIS A 395 9.22 -27.79 -38.33
N GLU A 396 9.78 -27.76 -39.55
CA GLU A 396 9.28 -28.60 -40.65
C GLU A 396 9.42 -30.10 -40.38
N VAL A 397 10.50 -30.50 -39.71
CA VAL A 397 10.73 -31.90 -39.30
C VAL A 397 9.78 -32.30 -38.19
N THR A 398 9.58 -31.44 -37.19
CA THR A 398 8.67 -31.74 -36.06
C THR A 398 7.21 -31.77 -36.50
N ASP A 399 6.83 -30.91 -37.44
CA ASP A 399 5.45 -30.81 -37.94
C ASP A 399 5.05 -32.00 -38.81
N ALA A 400 6.02 -32.64 -39.47
CA ALA A 400 5.83 -33.87 -40.24
C ALA A 400 5.64 -35.12 -39.37
N MET A 401 5.89 -35.05 -38.05
CA MET A 401 5.75 -36.20 -37.16
C MET A 401 4.27 -36.57 -36.93
N PRO A 402 3.92 -37.87 -36.83
CA PRO A 402 2.57 -38.35 -36.58
C PRO A 402 2.17 -38.22 -35.09
N VAL A 403 2.30 -37.01 -34.55
CA VAL A 403 1.87 -36.62 -33.20
C VAL A 403 0.56 -35.84 -33.32
N PRO A 404 -0.46 -36.00 -32.47
CA PRO A 404 -1.67 -35.16 -32.49
C PRO A 404 -1.42 -33.70 -32.04
N ASN A 405 -2.21 -32.71 -32.48
CA ASN A 405 -2.01 -31.28 -32.13
C ASN A 405 -2.16 -30.96 -30.64
N TRP A 406 -3.01 -31.69 -29.92
CA TRP A 406 -3.22 -31.45 -28.50
C TRP A 406 -1.97 -31.79 -27.68
N VAL A 407 -1.13 -32.71 -28.15
CA VAL A 407 0.08 -33.18 -27.45
C VAL A 407 1.11 -32.06 -27.25
N PRO A 408 1.62 -31.37 -28.29
CA PRO A 408 2.58 -30.28 -28.11
C PRO A 408 1.95 -29.09 -27.39
N LEU A 409 0.67 -28.79 -27.60
CA LEU A 409 -0.01 -27.71 -26.90
C LEU A 409 -0.11 -27.99 -25.39
N ALA A 410 -0.62 -29.17 -25.02
CA ALA A 410 -0.75 -29.58 -23.62
C ALA A 410 0.63 -29.71 -22.95
N ALA A 411 1.65 -30.20 -23.66
CA ALA A 411 3.01 -30.28 -23.13
C ALA A 411 3.59 -28.89 -22.85
N LYS A 412 3.42 -27.93 -23.76
CA LYS A 412 3.87 -26.54 -23.55
C LYS A 412 3.09 -25.85 -22.44
N PHE A 413 1.77 -26.04 -22.35
CA PHE A 413 0.98 -25.54 -21.22
C PHE A 413 1.39 -26.18 -19.89
N GLY A 414 1.59 -27.50 -19.84
CA GLY A 414 2.08 -28.21 -18.66
C GLY A 414 3.47 -27.77 -18.24
N ALA A 415 4.35 -27.41 -19.19
CA ALA A 415 5.65 -26.82 -18.88
C ALA A 415 5.51 -25.44 -18.22
N LEU A 416 4.55 -24.59 -18.66
CA LEU A 416 4.25 -23.32 -17.99
C LEU A 416 3.69 -23.52 -16.58
N VAL A 417 2.80 -24.49 -16.39
CA VAL A 417 2.29 -24.86 -15.06
C VAL A 417 3.43 -25.32 -14.15
N ALA A 418 4.34 -26.16 -14.66
CA ALA A 418 5.51 -26.61 -13.92
C ALA A 418 6.42 -25.44 -13.50
N VAL A 419 6.58 -24.42 -14.36
CA VAL A 419 7.32 -23.20 -14.00
C VAL A 419 6.67 -22.50 -12.81
N VAL A 420 5.35 -22.25 -12.84
CA VAL A 420 4.63 -21.60 -11.74
C VAL A 420 4.79 -22.40 -10.45
N VAL A 421 4.55 -23.71 -10.50
CA VAL A 421 4.65 -24.61 -9.34
C VAL A 421 6.07 -24.64 -8.78
N CYS A 422 7.11 -24.71 -9.61
CA CYS A 422 8.50 -24.70 -9.15
C CYS A 422 8.89 -23.40 -8.46
N PHE A 423 8.46 -22.25 -8.99
CA PHE A 423 8.69 -20.96 -8.35
C PHE A 423 8.01 -20.92 -6.99
N GLN A 424 6.72 -21.24 -6.93
CA GLN A 424 5.93 -21.19 -5.71
C GLN A 424 6.45 -22.17 -4.65
N LEU A 425 6.81 -23.40 -5.02
CA LEU A 425 7.44 -24.37 -4.12
C LEU A 425 8.76 -23.87 -3.57
N LEU A 426 9.66 -23.34 -4.40
CA LEU A 426 10.96 -22.86 -3.91
C LEU A 426 10.79 -21.60 -3.04
N GLY A 427 9.85 -20.72 -3.39
CA GLY A 427 9.46 -19.58 -2.54
C GLY A 427 8.95 -20.04 -1.18
N GLY A 428 8.05 -21.03 -1.15
CA GLY A 428 7.54 -21.64 0.08
C GLY A 428 8.63 -22.31 0.93
N ILE A 429 9.58 -23.01 0.30
CA ILE A 429 10.73 -23.59 1.02
C ILE A 429 11.58 -22.47 1.64
N VAL A 430 11.90 -21.43 0.88
CA VAL A 430 12.70 -20.29 1.39
C VAL A 430 11.95 -19.54 2.48
N ALA A 431 10.64 -19.38 2.36
CA ALA A 431 9.78 -18.79 3.38
C ALA A 431 9.86 -19.56 4.71
N VAL A 432 9.74 -20.89 4.66
CA VAL A 432 9.91 -21.76 5.84
C VAL A 432 11.32 -21.63 6.43
N LEU A 433 12.36 -21.59 5.59
CA LEU A 433 13.74 -21.39 6.05
C LEU A 433 13.93 -20.02 6.73
N ILE A 434 13.30 -18.96 6.22
CA ILE A 434 13.33 -17.63 6.83
C ILE A 434 12.62 -17.64 8.20
N GLN A 435 11.44 -18.26 8.31
CA GLN A 435 10.73 -18.38 9.60
C GLN A 435 11.59 -19.11 10.64
N LEU A 436 12.16 -20.25 10.27
CA LEU A 436 13.07 -21.01 11.12
C LEU A 436 14.32 -20.19 11.50
N GLY A 437 14.91 -19.48 10.54
CA GLY A 437 16.06 -18.60 10.78
C GLY A 437 15.77 -17.43 11.72
N LYS A 438 14.53 -16.92 11.73
CA LYS A 438 14.05 -15.88 12.67
C LYS A 438 13.60 -16.45 14.03
N GLY A 439 13.71 -17.77 14.23
CA GLY A 439 13.36 -18.46 15.46
C GLY A 439 11.88 -18.79 15.61
N HIS A 440 11.08 -18.69 14.55
CA HIS A 440 9.67 -19.08 14.56
C HIS A 440 9.52 -20.54 14.11
N VAL A 441 9.07 -21.39 15.03
CA VAL A 441 8.99 -22.86 14.83
C VAL A 441 7.58 -23.37 14.55
N GLN A 442 6.56 -22.54 14.73
CA GLN A 442 5.15 -22.90 14.52
C GLN A 442 4.78 -22.78 13.04
N LEU A 443 5.25 -23.75 12.24
CA LEU A 443 5.03 -23.76 10.79
C LEU A 443 3.65 -24.30 10.42
N GLU A 444 2.84 -23.51 9.72
CA GLU A 444 1.53 -23.93 9.21
C GLU A 444 1.64 -24.46 7.78
N LEU A 445 2.23 -25.64 7.60
CA LEU A 445 2.45 -26.25 6.25
C LEU A 445 1.18 -26.40 5.39
N PRO A 446 -0.01 -26.73 5.95
CA PRO A 446 -1.24 -26.76 5.15
C PRO A 446 -1.62 -25.37 4.60
N VAL A 447 -1.38 -24.30 5.36
CA VAL A 447 -1.63 -22.91 4.94
C VAL A 447 -0.67 -22.54 3.81
N TYR A 448 0.61 -22.91 3.91
CA TYR A 448 1.55 -22.80 2.79
C TYR A 448 1.02 -23.49 1.53
N ALA A 449 0.71 -24.78 1.60
CA ALA A 449 0.27 -25.55 0.44
C ALA A 449 -1.01 -24.97 -0.19
N GLY A 450 -2.01 -24.62 0.64
CA GLY A 450 -3.27 -24.03 0.20
C GLY A 450 -3.09 -22.67 -0.47
N THR A 451 -2.35 -21.76 0.18
CA THR A 451 -2.12 -20.39 -0.29
C THR A 451 -1.31 -20.38 -1.59
N LEU A 452 -0.22 -21.17 -1.66
CA LEU A 452 0.60 -21.27 -2.86
C LEU A 452 -0.20 -21.82 -4.04
N MET A 453 -1.08 -22.80 -3.81
CA MET A 453 -1.94 -23.36 -4.86
C MET A 453 -2.99 -22.33 -5.34
N LEU A 454 -3.67 -21.65 -4.41
CA LEU A 454 -4.68 -20.65 -4.72
C LEU A 454 -4.08 -19.47 -5.51
N ASN A 455 -2.93 -18.98 -5.06
CA ASN A 455 -2.20 -17.88 -5.69
C ASN A 455 -1.56 -18.30 -7.03
N SER A 456 -1.28 -19.58 -7.25
CA SER A 456 -0.75 -20.07 -8.54
C SER A 456 -1.74 -19.92 -9.68
N LEU A 457 -3.05 -19.97 -9.39
CA LEU A 457 -4.07 -20.12 -10.42
C LEU A 457 -4.16 -18.91 -11.35
N VAL A 458 -3.99 -17.69 -10.83
CA VAL A 458 -3.95 -16.47 -11.65
C VAL A 458 -2.80 -16.52 -12.67
N PHE A 459 -1.62 -17.00 -12.27
CA PHE A 459 -0.46 -17.10 -13.17
C PHE A 459 -0.62 -18.23 -14.19
N VAL A 460 -1.28 -19.32 -13.82
CA VAL A 460 -1.65 -20.40 -14.74
C VAL A 460 -2.64 -19.90 -15.80
N LEU A 461 -3.65 -19.13 -15.38
CA LEU A 461 -4.60 -18.49 -16.29
C LEU A 461 -3.87 -17.56 -17.27
N MET A 462 -3.08 -16.63 -16.75
CA MET A 462 -2.31 -15.69 -17.57
C MET A 462 -1.33 -16.38 -18.52
N GLY A 463 -0.59 -17.40 -18.05
CA GLY A 463 0.32 -18.19 -18.89
C GLY A 463 -0.42 -18.96 -19.98
N GLY A 464 -1.60 -19.50 -19.66
CA GLY A 464 -2.48 -20.14 -20.62
C GLY A 464 -3.00 -19.18 -21.69
N LEU A 465 -3.46 -17.99 -21.30
CA LEU A 465 -3.88 -16.95 -22.24
C LEU A 465 -2.71 -16.53 -23.15
N ALA A 466 -1.53 -16.30 -22.56
CA ALA A 466 -0.33 -15.95 -23.30
C ALA A 466 0.00 -17.01 -24.35
N LEU A 467 -0.07 -18.30 -23.99
CA LEU A 467 0.14 -19.42 -24.90
C LEU A 467 -0.87 -19.40 -26.06
N CYS A 468 -2.16 -19.20 -25.76
CA CYS A 468 -3.22 -19.12 -26.78
C CYS A 468 -2.99 -17.95 -27.76
N LEU A 469 -2.65 -16.76 -27.27
CA LEU A 469 -2.36 -15.59 -28.11
C LEU A 469 -1.15 -15.82 -29.03
N GLN A 470 -0.12 -16.53 -28.53
CA GLN A 470 1.03 -16.93 -29.33
C GLN A 470 0.64 -17.88 -30.47
N VAL A 471 -0.26 -18.82 -30.21
CA VAL A 471 -0.79 -19.75 -31.23
C VAL A 471 -1.66 -19.01 -32.25
N PHE A 472 -2.54 -18.11 -31.82
CA PHE A 472 -3.44 -17.38 -32.72
C PHE A 472 -2.68 -16.49 -33.70
N THR A 473 -1.70 -15.72 -33.19
CA THR A 473 -0.92 -14.78 -34.01
C THR A 473 0.12 -15.47 -34.87
N ASN A 474 0.63 -16.62 -34.45
CA ASN A 474 1.72 -17.33 -35.10
C ASN A 474 3.00 -16.48 -35.25
N ASN A 475 3.13 -15.40 -34.46
CA ASN A 475 4.26 -14.48 -34.48
C ASN A 475 4.60 -14.10 -33.04
N LYS A 476 5.83 -14.43 -32.61
CA LYS A 476 6.31 -14.25 -31.24
C LYS A 476 6.09 -12.83 -30.71
N TYR A 477 6.42 -11.82 -31.52
CA TYR A 477 6.37 -10.42 -31.12
C TYR A 477 4.93 -9.88 -31.09
N VAL A 478 4.10 -10.29 -32.05
CA VAL A 478 2.67 -9.90 -32.06
C VAL A 478 1.93 -10.56 -30.90
N GLY A 479 2.23 -11.83 -30.58
CA GLY A 479 1.68 -12.52 -29.42
C GLY A 479 2.02 -11.81 -28.11
N TYR A 480 3.26 -11.35 -27.93
CA TYR A 480 3.64 -10.53 -26.79
C TYR A 480 2.92 -9.18 -26.76
N ALA A 481 2.85 -8.48 -27.90
CA ALA A 481 2.16 -7.20 -28.00
C ALA A 481 0.67 -7.31 -27.65
N LEU A 482 -0.02 -8.37 -28.10
CA LEU A 482 -1.42 -8.61 -27.75
C LEU A 482 -1.62 -8.88 -26.26
N LEU A 483 -0.73 -9.66 -25.61
CA LEU A 483 -0.88 -9.86 -24.17
C LEU A 483 -0.66 -8.55 -23.40
N VAL A 484 0.33 -7.75 -23.77
CA VAL A 484 0.54 -6.41 -23.18
C VAL A 484 -0.70 -5.53 -23.40
N LEU A 485 -1.31 -5.57 -24.57
CA LEU A 485 -2.57 -4.87 -24.83
C LEU A 485 -3.73 -5.39 -23.98
N VAL A 486 -3.82 -6.68 -23.69
CA VAL A 486 -4.81 -7.22 -22.73
C VAL A 486 -4.56 -6.66 -21.34
N LEU A 487 -3.31 -6.69 -20.84
CA LEU A 487 -2.98 -6.17 -19.51
C LEU A 487 -3.33 -4.69 -19.38
N ILE A 488 -2.96 -3.88 -20.37
CA ILE A 488 -3.29 -2.45 -20.42
C ILE A 488 -4.80 -2.25 -20.59
N GLY A 489 -5.45 -3.05 -21.43
CA GLY A 489 -6.88 -2.98 -21.70
C GLY A 489 -7.72 -3.21 -20.44
N GLN A 490 -7.37 -4.22 -19.62
CA GLN A 490 -8.06 -4.46 -18.34
C GLN A 490 -7.91 -3.30 -17.37
N PHE A 491 -6.73 -2.71 -17.30
CA PHE A 491 -6.50 -1.52 -16.50
C PHE A 491 -7.36 -0.34 -16.99
N VAL A 492 -7.40 -0.10 -18.31
CA VAL A 492 -8.24 0.94 -18.92
C VAL A 492 -9.73 0.70 -18.70
N LEU A 493 -10.21 -0.55 -18.79
CA LEU A 493 -11.60 -0.91 -18.49
C LEU A 493 -11.98 -0.50 -17.07
N GLY A 494 -11.14 -0.82 -16.08
CA GLY A 494 -11.33 -0.35 -14.71
C GLY A 494 -11.44 1.18 -14.61
N THR A 495 -10.68 1.92 -15.43
CA THR A 495 -10.76 3.39 -15.45
C THR A 495 -12.00 3.97 -16.11
N LEU A 496 -12.64 3.19 -16.98
CA LEU A 496 -13.92 3.50 -17.62
C LEU A 496 -15.10 2.98 -16.78
N ASP A 497 -14.86 2.68 -15.50
CA ASP A 497 -15.86 2.16 -14.54
C ASP A 497 -16.38 0.75 -14.87
N TYR A 498 -15.69 0.05 -15.78
CA TYR A 498 -15.90 -1.37 -16.05
C TYR A 498 -15.08 -2.21 -15.06
N THR A 499 -15.61 -2.39 -13.84
CA THR A 499 -14.95 -3.06 -12.71
C THR A 499 -15.44 -4.49 -12.39
N HIS A 500 -16.31 -5.08 -13.21
CA HIS A 500 -16.89 -6.40 -12.94
C HIS A 500 -15.89 -7.55 -13.23
N ASN A 501 -15.88 -8.55 -12.35
CA ASN A 501 -14.99 -9.73 -12.48
C ASN A 501 -15.37 -10.69 -13.63
N LEU A 502 -16.50 -10.50 -14.31
CA LEU A 502 -16.95 -11.37 -15.40
C LEU A 502 -16.32 -11.05 -16.75
N TYR A 503 -15.80 -9.83 -16.95
CA TYR A 503 -15.10 -9.45 -18.18
C TYR A 503 -13.63 -9.09 -17.97
N ASN A 504 -13.20 -8.88 -16.72
CA ASN A 504 -11.79 -8.73 -16.37
C ASN A 504 -11.14 -10.12 -16.22
N TYR A 505 -10.37 -10.54 -17.23
CA TYR A 505 -9.78 -11.87 -17.31
C TYR A 505 -8.88 -12.20 -16.11
N ALA A 506 -9.08 -13.41 -15.57
CA ALA A 506 -8.43 -13.92 -14.37
C ALA A 506 -8.68 -13.09 -13.10
N SER A 507 -9.66 -12.17 -13.13
CA SER A 507 -10.12 -11.43 -11.96
C SER A 507 -11.12 -12.24 -11.14
N ALA A 508 -11.04 -12.10 -9.82
CA ALA A 508 -11.93 -12.76 -8.87
C ALA A 508 -12.05 -11.88 -7.59
N PRO A 509 -13.14 -12.04 -6.81
CA PRO A 509 -13.21 -11.46 -5.47
C PRO A 509 -12.03 -11.92 -4.62
N ASN A 510 -11.52 -11.03 -3.76
CA ASN A 510 -10.40 -11.34 -2.88
C ASN A 510 -10.83 -12.31 -1.76
N ALA A 511 -10.01 -13.32 -1.47
CA ALA A 511 -10.11 -14.13 -0.26
C ALA A 511 -8.96 -13.84 0.69
N PRO A 512 -9.10 -12.82 1.57
CA PRO A 512 -8.07 -12.53 2.57
C PRO A 512 -7.96 -13.69 3.58
N TYR A 513 -6.75 -13.95 4.04
CA TYR A 513 -6.46 -14.92 5.09
C TYR A 513 -6.19 -14.20 6.41
N SER A 514 -6.85 -14.63 7.49
CA SER A 514 -6.58 -14.21 8.87
C SER A 514 -6.11 -15.41 9.69
N ASP A 515 -5.20 -15.22 10.65
CA ASP A 515 -4.73 -16.31 11.50
C ASP A 515 -5.84 -16.83 12.44
N MET A 516 -6.83 -15.97 12.77
CA MET A 516 -8.05 -16.32 13.52
C MET A 516 -9.11 -17.04 12.67
N ASN A 517 -9.45 -16.50 11.49
CA ASN A 517 -10.61 -16.95 10.70
C ASN A 517 -10.26 -17.83 9.48
N GLY A 518 -8.98 -17.91 9.13
CA GLY A 518 -8.52 -18.47 7.86
C GLY A 518 -9.08 -17.71 6.65
N TYR A 519 -9.34 -18.43 5.55
CA TYR A 519 -10.01 -17.87 4.36
C TYR A 519 -11.53 -17.71 4.50
N GLY A 520 -12.14 -18.33 5.53
CA GLY A 520 -13.58 -18.31 5.76
C GLY A 520 -14.45 -18.54 4.52
N HIS A 521 -15.53 -17.77 4.42
CA HIS A 521 -16.48 -17.75 3.30
C HIS A 521 -15.92 -17.12 2.03
N PHE A 522 -14.86 -16.31 2.11
CA PHE A 522 -14.34 -15.59 0.96
C PHE A 522 -13.84 -16.53 -0.14
N LEU A 523 -13.33 -17.70 0.26
CA LEU A 523 -12.76 -18.70 -0.66
C LEU A 523 -13.77 -19.19 -1.70
N GLN A 524 -15.04 -19.37 -1.32
CA GLN A 524 -16.06 -19.90 -2.22
C GLN A 524 -16.27 -18.98 -3.43
N GLY A 525 -16.42 -17.68 -3.19
CA GLY A 525 -16.58 -16.69 -4.26
C GLY A 525 -15.38 -16.69 -5.20
N GLN A 526 -14.16 -16.66 -4.63
CA GLN A 526 -12.93 -16.70 -5.42
C GLN A 526 -12.84 -17.95 -6.30
N LEU A 527 -13.13 -19.14 -5.75
CA LEU A 527 -13.05 -20.41 -6.49
C LEU A 527 -14.06 -20.47 -7.64
N TRP A 528 -15.28 -19.94 -7.50
CA TRP A 528 -16.26 -19.90 -8.59
C TRP A 528 -15.81 -19.01 -9.74
N PHE A 529 -15.28 -17.82 -9.45
CA PHE A 529 -14.72 -16.93 -10.47
C PHE A 529 -13.46 -17.53 -11.14
N GLN A 530 -12.60 -18.19 -10.35
CA GLN A 530 -11.45 -18.89 -10.89
C GLN A 530 -11.85 -20.09 -11.75
N ALA A 531 -12.91 -20.84 -11.39
CA ALA A 531 -13.46 -21.91 -12.21
C ALA A 531 -14.06 -21.37 -13.52
N TYR A 532 -14.79 -20.25 -13.46
CA TYR A 532 -15.30 -19.54 -14.64
C TYR A 532 -14.18 -19.22 -15.63
N TRP A 533 -13.10 -18.58 -15.17
CA TRP A 533 -11.94 -18.28 -16.02
C TRP A 533 -11.14 -19.52 -16.43
N GLY A 534 -11.12 -20.57 -15.61
CA GLY A 534 -10.52 -21.86 -15.93
C GLY A 534 -11.22 -22.56 -17.09
N VAL A 535 -12.56 -22.57 -17.10
CA VAL A 535 -13.36 -23.11 -18.22
C VAL A 535 -13.19 -22.26 -19.47
N PHE A 536 -13.11 -20.93 -19.33
CA PHE A 536 -12.78 -20.04 -20.46
C PHE A 536 -11.39 -20.34 -21.04
N LEU A 537 -10.38 -20.55 -20.18
CA LEU A 537 -9.05 -20.93 -20.64
C LEU A 537 -9.09 -22.29 -21.37
N LEU A 538 -9.83 -23.28 -20.85
CA LEU A 538 -10.00 -24.56 -21.53
C LEU A 538 -10.58 -24.37 -22.94
N LEU A 539 -11.61 -23.52 -23.09
CA LEU A 539 -12.16 -23.15 -24.39
C LEU A 539 -11.08 -22.56 -25.31
N LEU A 540 -10.27 -21.61 -24.82
CA LEU A 540 -9.17 -21.02 -25.60
C LEU A 540 -8.10 -22.05 -26.00
N LEU A 541 -7.78 -23.01 -25.13
CA LEU A 541 -6.83 -24.09 -25.42
C LEU A 541 -7.38 -25.05 -26.49
N LEU A 542 -8.67 -25.40 -26.45
CA LEU A 542 -9.30 -26.23 -27.47
C LEU A 542 -9.31 -25.52 -28.84
N LEU A 543 -9.63 -24.23 -28.86
CA LEU A 543 -9.53 -23.40 -30.07
C LEU A 543 -8.09 -23.29 -30.58
N SER A 544 -7.12 -23.19 -29.67
CA SER A 544 -5.69 -23.19 -30.01
C SER A 544 -5.25 -24.53 -30.62
N ALA A 545 -5.76 -25.66 -30.13
CA ALA A 545 -5.49 -26.97 -30.72
C ALA A 545 -6.05 -27.08 -32.15
N ALA A 546 -7.22 -26.47 -32.41
CA ALA A 546 -7.80 -26.39 -33.75
C ALA A 546 -6.97 -25.49 -34.69
N LEU A 547 -6.47 -24.35 -34.20
CA LEU A 547 -5.68 -23.36 -34.94
C LEU A 547 -4.17 -23.61 -34.99
N TRP A 548 -3.71 -24.72 -34.39
CA TRP A 548 -2.31 -25.11 -34.35
C TRP A 548 -1.72 -25.24 -35.76
N VAL A 549 -0.62 -24.53 -36.00
CA VAL A 549 0.03 -24.46 -37.32
C VAL A 549 0.99 -25.64 -37.49
N ARG A 550 0.93 -26.28 -38.67
CA ARG A 550 1.91 -27.28 -39.11
C ARG A 550 2.38 -26.97 -40.52
N GLY A 551 3.68 -27.10 -40.77
CA GLY A 551 4.30 -26.89 -42.08
C GLY A 551 4.44 -25.41 -42.44
N VAL A 552 4.66 -25.14 -43.73
CA VAL A 552 4.82 -23.77 -44.25
C VAL A 552 3.52 -22.99 -44.04
N SER A 553 3.61 -21.84 -43.35
CA SER A 553 2.47 -21.07 -42.88
C SER A 553 1.58 -20.59 -44.04
N GLY A 554 0.44 -21.25 -44.22
CA GLY A 554 -0.63 -20.79 -45.10
C GLY A 554 -1.27 -19.48 -44.63
N SER A 555 -2.03 -18.83 -45.51
CA SER A 555 -2.74 -17.58 -45.20
C SER A 555 -3.74 -17.79 -44.04
N MET A 556 -4.14 -16.71 -43.33
CA MET A 556 -5.11 -16.81 -42.23
C MET A 556 -6.44 -17.48 -42.65
N ARG A 557 -6.84 -17.36 -43.93
CA ARG A 557 -8.03 -18.02 -44.48
C ARG A 557 -7.90 -19.55 -44.50
N GLU A 558 -6.72 -20.06 -44.88
CA GLU A 558 -6.45 -21.49 -44.88
C GLU A 558 -6.41 -22.07 -43.47
N ARG A 559 -5.80 -21.33 -42.52
CA ARG A 559 -5.81 -21.70 -41.10
C ARG A 559 -7.22 -21.85 -40.56
N LEU A 560 -8.11 -20.91 -40.88
CA LEU A 560 -9.50 -20.96 -40.43
C LEU A 560 -10.28 -22.11 -41.08
N ARG A 561 -10.04 -22.41 -42.36
CA ARG A 561 -10.65 -23.55 -43.06
C ARG A 561 -10.24 -24.88 -42.41
N LEU A 562 -8.95 -25.06 -42.12
CA LEU A 562 -8.42 -26.24 -41.43
C LEU A 562 -8.96 -26.37 -40.00
N ALA A 563 -9.07 -25.26 -39.28
CA ALA A 563 -9.66 -25.25 -37.94
C ALA A 563 -11.13 -25.71 -37.96
N ARG A 564 -11.95 -25.24 -38.93
CA ARG A 564 -13.34 -25.69 -39.09
C ARG A 564 -13.44 -27.20 -39.33
N GLN A 565 -12.55 -27.76 -40.17
CA GLN A 565 -12.50 -29.20 -40.42
C GLN A 565 -12.09 -29.98 -39.16
N ARG A 566 -11.20 -29.44 -38.33
CA ARG A 566 -10.80 -30.08 -37.06
C ARG A 566 -11.91 -30.02 -36.01
N LEU A 567 -12.73 -28.97 -36.05
CA LEU A 567 -13.88 -28.78 -35.16
C LEU A 567 -15.11 -29.60 -35.55
N SER A 568 -15.15 -30.30 -36.68
CA SER A 568 -16.30 -31.17 -37.02
C SER A 568 -16.27 -32.53 -36.31
N GLY A 569 -15.30 -32.79 -35.45
CA GLY A 569 -15.13 -34.05 -34.71
C GLY A 569 -15.26 -33.90 -33.19
N PRO A 570 -14.67 -34.82 -32.39
CA PRO A 570 -14.71 -34.79 -30.93
C PRO A 570 -14.20 -33.48 -30.30
N LEU A 571 -13.23 -32.82 -30.94
CA LEU A 571 -12.72 -31.51 -30.52
C LEU A 571 -13.80 -30.43 -30.55
N GLY A 572 -14.70 -30.46 -31.55
CA GLY A 572 -15.83 -29.54 -31.63
C GLY A 572 -16.85 -29.76 -30.53
N ILE A 573 -17.16 -31.02 -30.21
CA ILE A 573 -18.06 -31.37 -29.10
C ILE A 573 -17.47 -30.86 -27.79
N ALA A 574 -16.20 -31.11 -27.51
CA ALA A 574 -15.52 -30.61 -26.31
C ALA A 574 -15.52 -29.07 -26.24
N THR A 575 -15.31 -28.40 -27.39
CA THR A 575 -15.35 -26.94 -27.49
C THR A 575 -16.76 -26.41 -27.19
N ALA A 576 -17.80 -27.02 -27.75
CA ALA A 576 -19.19 -26.65 -27.52
C ALA A 576 -19.61 -26.87 -26.06
N LEU A 577 -19.25 -28.01 -25.46
CA LEU A 577 -19.51 -28.30 -24.05
C LEU A 577 -18.79 -27.31 -23.13
N SER A 578 -17.54 -26.95 -23.44
CA SER A 578 -16.79 -25.95 -22.67
C SER A 578 -17.41 -24.55 -22.77
N ALA A 579 -17.88 -24.17 -23.97
CA ALA A 579 -18.61 -22.92 -24.16
C ALA A 579 -19.95 -22.90 -23.40
N LEU A 580 -20.71 -24.00 -23.41
CA LEU A 580 -21.94 -24.13 -22.64
C LEU A 580 -21.67 -24.04 -21.13
N ALA A 581 -20.64 -24.72 -20.63
CA ALA A 581 -20.23 -24.63 -19.23
C ALA A 581 -19.80 -23.20 -18.84
N PHE A 582 -19.04 -22.52 -19.71
CA PHE A 582 -18.64 -21.13 -19.49
C PHE A 582 -19.85 -20.20 -19.38
N ILE A 583 -20.83 -20.33 -20.28
CA ILE A 583 -22.07 -19.55 -20.25
C ILE A 583 -22.90 -19.90 -19.02
N ALA A 584 -23.00 -21.18 -18.63
CA ALA A 584 -23.76 -21.61 -17.45
C ALA A 584 -23.16 -21.07 -16.14
N ILE A 585 -21.84 -21.19 -15.96
CA ILE A 585 -21.15 -20.65 -14.78
C ILE A 585 -21.22 -19.11 -14.79
N GLY A 586 -20.99 -18.48 -15.94
CA GLY A 586 -21.12 -17.02 -16.08
C GLY A 586 -22.52 -16.52 -15.78
N GLY A 587 -23.56 -17.23 -16.23
CA GLY A 587 -24.96 -16.93 -15.92
C GLY A 587 -25.29 -17.12 -14.44
N TYR A 588 -24.77 -18.18 -13.80
CA TYR A 588 -24.91 -18.39 -12.36
C TYR A 588 -24.21 -17.28 -11.55
N LEU A 589 -23.00 -16.88 -11.94
CA LEU A 589 -22.27 -15.78 -11.32
C LEU A 589 -22.98 -14.44 -11.53
N PHE A 590 -23.44 -14.13 -12.74
CA PHE A 590 -24.22 -12.91 -13.02
C PHE A 590 -25.51 -12.88 -12.21
N TRP A 591 -26.22 -14.01 -12.10
CA TRP A 591 -27.41 -14.11 -11.26
C TRP A 591 -27.08 -13.87 -9.77
N ASN A 592 -25.98 -14.42 -9.24
CA ASN A 592 -25.57 -14.14 -7.87
C ASN A 592 -25.14 -12.68 -7.68
N THR A 593 -24.36 -12.13 -8.61
CA THR A 593 -23.70 -10.83 -8.42
C THR A 593 -24.57 -9.61 -8.78
N ASN A 594 -25.51 -9.75 -9.72
CA ASN A 594 -26.36 -8.66 -10.22
C ASN A 594 -27.85 -8.82 -9.91
N ILE A 595 -28.34 -10.04 -9.62
CA ILE A 595 -29.78 -10.29 -9.38
C ILE A 595 -30.05 -10.59 -7.91
N ARG A 596 -29.28 -11.50 -7.28
CA ARG A 596 -29.37 -11.74 -5.82
C ARG A 596 -28.72 -10.61 -5.04
N ASN A 597 -27.49 -10.28 -5.42
CA ASN A 597 -26.79 -9.10 -4.93
C ASN A 597 -26.96 -7.93 -5.90
N GLU A 598 -26.72 -6.73 -5.37
CA GLU A 598 -26.69 -5.52 -6.16
C GLU A 598 -25.25 -5.16 -6.52
N TYR A 599 -24.96 -5.14 -7.82
CA TYR A 599 -23.69 -4.62 -8.32
C TYR A 599 -23.84 -3.16 -8.69
N LEU A 600 -23.19 -2.30 -7.93
CA LEU A 600 -23.03 -0.88 -8.24
C LEU A 600 -21.56 -0.63 -8.61
N SER A 601 -21.35 0.08 -9.71
CA SER A 601 -20.03 0.56 -10.06
C SER A 601 -19.60 1.73 -9.16
N PRO A 602 -18.28 1.99 -9.01
CA PRO A 602 -17.79 3.14 -8.25
C PRO A 602 -18.45 4.48 -8.61
N ASP A 603 -18.65 4.79 -9.89
CA ASP A 603 -19.30 6.05 -10.30
C ASP A 603 -20.80 6.06 -9.95
N GLN A 604 -21.50 4.91 -9.95
CA GLN A 604 -22.89 4.79 -9.50
C GLN A 604 -23.05 5.02 -7.98
N ILE A 605 -22.11 4.53 -7.17
CA ILE A 605 -22.10 4.79 -5.72
C ILE A 605 -21.96 6.29 -5.47
N LEU A 606 -21.06 6.97 -6.20
CA LEU A 606 -20.91 8.42 -6.12
C LEU A 606 -22.16 9.16 -6.61
N ASP A 607 -22.85 8.65 -7.63
CA ASP A 607 -24.12 9.23 -8.10
C ASP A 607 -25.23 9.12 -7.05
N LEU A 608 -25.29 8.00 -6.32
CA LEU A 608 -26.19 7.84 -5.17
C LEU A 608 -25.85 8.83 -4.05
N GLN A 609 -24.58 8.98 -3.67
CA GLN A 609 -24.15 9.97 -2.68
C GLN A 609 -24.49 11.41 -3.11
N ALA A 610 -24.32 11.74 -4.39
CA ALA A 610 -24.70 13.03 -4.94
C ALA A 610 -26.22 13.26 -4.90
N ARG A 611 -27.01 12.21 -5.18
CA ARG A 611 -28.47 12.26 -5.06
C ARG A 611 -28.90 12.46 -3.61
N TYR A 612 -28.27 11.74 -2.68
CA TYR A 612 -28.49 11.89 -1.25
C TYR A 612 -28.30 13.35 -0.81
N GLU A 613 -27.17 13.95 -1.17
CA GLU A 613 -26.89 15.35 -0.85
C GLU A 613 -27.93 16.29 -1.49
N ARG A 614 -28.26 16.14 -2.77
CA ARG A 614 -29.21 17.03 -3.45
C ARG A 614 -30.63 16.95 -2.87
N GLU A 615 -31.09 15.76 -2.52
CA GLU A 615 -32.46 15.55 -2.08
C GLU A 615 -32.67 15.79 -0.59
N TYR A 616 -31.71 15.38 0.26
CA TYR A 616 -31.91 15.32 1.71
C TYR A 616 -31.14 16.39 2.49
N LYS A 617 -30.20 17.13 1.88
CA LYS A 617 -29.47 18.20 2.57
C LYS A 617 -30.36 19.32 3.13
N GLN A 618 -31.56 19.49 2.59
CA GLN A 618 -32.56 20.41 3.15
C GLN A 618 -32.97 20.06 4.59
N TYR A 619 -32.77 18.81 5.03
CA TYR A 619 -33.09 18.33 6.37
C TYR A 619 -31.91 18.35 7.34
N LYS A 620 -30.73 18.85 6.93
CA LYS A 620 -29.52 18.84 7.77
C LYS A 620 -29.68 19.54 9.13
N ASP A 621 -30.50 20.58 9.19
CA ASP A 621 -30.75 21.38 10.40
C ASP A 621 -32.11 21.00 11.04
N LEU A 622 -32.77 19.96 10.53
CA LEU A 622 -34.06 19.51 11.05
C LEU A 622 -33.86 18.85 12.42
N GLN A 623 -34.55 19.36 13.42
CA GLN A 623 -34.50 18.81 14.78
C GLN A 623 -35.07 17.39 14.81
N GLN A 624 -34.24 16.45 15.29
CA GLN A 624 -34.57 15.02 15.46
C GLN A 624 -34.39 14.60 16.93
N PRO A 625 -35.17 13.62 17.42
CA PRO A 625 -35.12 13.24 18.83
C PRO A 625 -33.76 12.66 19.22
N LYS A 626 -33.43 12.76 20.50
CA LYS A 626 -32.19 12.21 21.06
C LYS A 626 -32.44 10.85 21.70
N ILE A 627 -31.56 9.89 21.45
CA ILE A 627 -31.56 8.59 22.14
C ILE A 627 -31.07 8.78 23.58
N LEU A 628 -31.85 8.30 24.55
CA LEU A 628 -31.54 8.31 25.98
C LEU A 628 -31.14 6.92 26.50
N ALA A 629 -31.66 5.86 25.90
CA ALA A 629 -31.32 4.50 26.29
C ALA A 629 -31.42 3.56 25.09
N THR A 630 -30.54 2.56 25.10
CA THR A 630 -30.46 1.51 24.09
C THR A 630 -30.47 0.15 24.76
N GLU A 631 -31.43 -0.68 24.35
CA GLU A 631 -31.52 -2.09 24.73
C GLU A 631 -31.59 -2.96 23.49
N ILE A 632 -30.60 -3.82 23.27
CA ILE A 632 -30.51 -4.64 22.05
C ILE A 632 -30.28 -6.11 22.39
N GLU A 633 -31.13 -6.99 21.87
CA GLU A 633 -30.87 -8.42 21.81
C GLU A 633 -30.30 -8.80 20.44
N VAL A 634 -29.15 -9.48 20.42
CA VAL A 634 -28.48 -9.96 19.21
C VAL A 634 -28.43 -11.49 19.23
N ASP A 635 -29.06 -12.14 18.25
CA ASP A 635 -28.80 -13.53 17.86
C ASP A 635 -27.76 -13.53 16.74
N LEU A 636 -26.51 -13.79 17.12
CA LEU A 636 -25.37 -13.86 16.23
C LEU A 636 -25.10 -15.30 15.85
N ARG A 637 -25.00 -15.56 14.54
CA ARG A 637 -24.65 -16.86 13.96
C ARG A 637 -23.42 -16.74 13.09
N PRO A 638 -22.22 -16.74 13.71
CA PRO A 638 -20.95 -16.66 12.98
C PRO A 638 -20.83 -17.71 11.88
N GLU A 639 -21.30 -18.93 12.16
CA GLU A 639 -21.17 -20.09 11.27
C GLU A 639 -21.99 -19.97 9.97
N THR A 640 -23.06 -19.16 9.96
CA THR A 640 -23.86 -18.84 8.76
C THR A 640 -23.81 -17.37 8.38
N GLN A 641 -23.01 -16.58 9.12
CA GLN A 641 -22.87 -15.13 8.99
C GLN A 641 -24.18 -14.34 9.12
N VAL A 642 -25.12 -14.88 9.90
CA VAL A 642 -26.42 -14.25 10.12
C VAL A 642 -26.37 -13.48 11.43
N MET A 643 -26.84 -12.25 11.42
CA MET A 643 -27.13 -11.48 12.62
C MET A 643 -28.60 -11.06 12.60
N ARG A 644 -29.32 -11.40 13.67
CA ARG A 644 -30.66 -10.89 13.92
C ARG A 644 -30.64 -10.10 15.20
N ALA A 645 -31.03 -8.84 15.14
CA ALA A 645 -31.13 -7.97 16.29
C ALA A 645 -32.56 -7.48 16.48
N SER A 646 -33.03 -7.51 17.73
CA SER A 646 -34.23 -6.79 18.16
C SER A 646 -33.79 -5.73 19.16
N GLY A 647 -33.98 -4.47 18.79
CA GLY A 647 -33.54 -3.33 19.56
C GLY A 647 -34.68 -2.43 19.97
N THR A 648 -34.47 -1.69 21.06
CA THR A 648 -35.38 -0.66 21.54
C THR A 648 -34.58 0.57 21.94
N TYR A 649 -34.99 1.72 21.40
CA TYR A 649 -34.51 3.03 21.80
C TYR A 649 -35.57 3.72 22.64
N ARG A 650 -35.15 4.28 23.78
CA ARG A 650 -35.92 5.31 24.48
C ARG A 650 -35.42 6.66 23.99
N VAL A 651 -36.27 7.41 23.30
CA VAL A 651 -35.93 8.69 22.70
C VAL A 651 -36.68 9.84 23.37
N ARG A 652 -36.11 11.04 23.33
CA ARG A 652 -36.72 12.26 23.88
C ARG A 652 -36.64 13.39 22.88
N ASN A 653 -37.63 14.28 22.90
CA ASN A 653 -37.53 15.59 22.25
C ASN A 653 -36.90 16.62 23.21
N PRO A 654 -35.62 17.01 23.05
CA PRO A 654 -35.00 18.03 23.90
C PRO A 654 -35.35 19.47 23.49
N TYR A 655 -36.07 19.68 22.39
CA TYR A 655 -36.32 21.01 21.82
C TYR A 655 -37.65 21.60 22.29
N THR A 656 -37.83 22.90 22.02
CA THR A 656 -39.05 23.64 22.38
C THR A 656 -40.20 23.49 21.37
N LYS A 657 -39.95 22.85 20.22
CA LYS A 657 -40.95 22.61 19.18
C LYS A 657 -41.31 21.11 19.12
N PRO A 658 -42.57 20.76 18.85
CA PRO A 658 -42.95 19.37 18.58
C PRO A 658 -42.23 18.81 17.36
N ILE A 659 -41.81 17.54 17.43
CA ILE A 659 -41.27 16.80 16.28
C ILE A 659 -42.41 16.03 15.64
N THR A 660 -42.70 16.34 14.37
CA THR A 660 -43.78 15.69 13.61
C THR A 660 -43.27 14.57 12.72
N ASP A 661 -42.09 14.74 12.13
CA ASP A 661 -41.53 13.82 11.14
C ASP A 661 -40.20 13.25 11.67
N LEU A 662 -40.08 11.91 11.65
CA LEU A 662 -38.87 11.17 12.00
C LEU A 662 -38.15 10.74 10.72
N HIS A 663 -36.88 11.15 10.63
CA HIS A 663 -35.99 10.82 9.54
C HIS A 663 -35.07 9.70 10.01
N ILE A 664 -35.11 8.56 9.35
CA ILE A 664 -34.39 7.36 9.75
C ILE A 664 -33.41 6.98 8.65
N GLY A 665 -32.14 6.88 9.03
CA GLY A 665 -31.04 6.44 8.18
C GLY A 665 -30.58 5.03 8.52
N MET A 666 -30.27 4.25 7.50
CA MET A 666 -29.69 2.92 7.58
C MET A 666 -28.64 2.74 6.47
N ASN A 667 -27.49 2.12 6.77
CA ASN A 667 -26.47 1.88 5.74
C ASN A 667 -26.93 0.90 4.66
N ASP A 668 -27.70 -0.12 5.05
CA ASP A 668 -28.38 -1.06 4.16
C ASP A 668 -29.86 -1.12 4.54
N ASP A 669 -30.72 -0.50 3.73
CA ASP A 669 -32.16 -0.44 3.99
C ASP A 669 -32.80 -1.83 4.13
N LYS A 670 -32.31 -2.81 3.36
CA LYS A 670 -32.86 -4.17 3.30
C LYS A 670 -32.66 -4.91 4.63
N SER A 671 -31.66 -4.48 5.42
CA SER A 671 -31.42 -5.05 6.74
C SER A 671 -32.44 -4.59 7.81
N LEU A 672 -33.12 -3.45 7.61
CA LEU A 672 -34.14 -2.96 8.54
C LEU A 672 -35.50 -3.62 8.27
N VAL A 673 -35.72 -4.76 8.93
CA VAL A 673 -36.92 -5.61 8.81
C VAL A 673 -38.19 -4.89 9.26
N SER A 674 -38.13 -4.21 10.41
CA SER A 674 -39.28 -3.47 10.95
C SER A 674 -38.84 -2.39 11.92
N ILE A 675 -39.61 -1.32 12.00
CA ILE A 675 -39.46 -0.28 13.03
C ILE A 675 -40.85 0.17 13.48
N ASP A 676 -41.08 0.18 14.77
CA ASP A 676 -42.31 0.59 15.43
C ASP A 676 -42.02 1.82 16.29
N MET A 677 -42.80 2.86 16.05
CA MET A 677 -42.73 4.17 16.72
C MET A 677 -44.12 4.66 17.14
N GLY A 678 -45.08 3.73 17.25
CA GLY A 678 -46.49 4.00 17.42
C GLY A 678 -47.20 4.33 16.12
N VAL A 679 -48.32 5.05 16.19
CA VAL A 679 -49.14 5.39 15.01
C VAL A 679 -48.42 6.45 14.17
N ALA A 680 -47.82 6.02 13.06
CA ALA A 680 -47.12 6.85 12.09
C ALA A 680 -47.40 6.40 10.65
N SER A 681 -47.30 7.32 9.69
CA SER A 681 -47.38 7.02 8.26
C SER A 681 -46.02 7.19 7.58
N LEU A 682 -45.62 6.21 6.78
CA LEU A 682 -44.41 6.29 5.95
C LEU A 682 -44.68 7.25 4.78
N ILE A 683 -44.02 8.41 4.78
CA ILE A 683 -44.21 9.47 3.78
C ILE A 683 -43.23 9.32 2.61
N LYS A 684 -41.99 8.91 2.89
CA LYS A 684 -40.96 8.66 1.87
C LYS A 684 -40.11 7.46 2.28
N HIS A 685 -39.78 6.62 1.31
CA HIS A 685 -38.88 5.48 1.46
C HIS A 685 -37.99 5.39 0.23
N ASP A 686 -36.71 5.73 0.41
CA ASP A 686 -35.69 5.64 -0.63
C ASP A 686 -34.77 4.48 -0.31
N GLU A 687 -35.16 3.30 -0.79
CA GLU A 687 -34.48 2.03 -0.52
C GLU A 687 -33.00 2.08 -0.91
N ALA A 688 -32.67 2.65 -2.08
CA ALA A 688 -31.30 2.71 -2.59
C ALA A 688 -30.38 3.65 -1.77
N LEU A 689 -30.94 4.54 -0.94
CA LEU A 689 -30.18 5.41 -0.04
C LEU A 689 -30.34 5.05 1.44
N GLY A 690 -31.16 4.05 1.77
CA GLY A 690 -31.48 3.70 3.15
C GLY A 690 -32.06 4.85 3.95
N TYR A 691 -32.95 5.63 3.33
CA TYR A 691 -33.55 6.82 3.93
C TYR A 691 -35.07 6.73 4.00
N ARG A 692 -35.63 6.82 5.21
CA ARG A 692 -37.08 6.73 5.47
C ARG A 692 -37.57 7.96 6.23
N ILE A 693 -38.74 8.49 5.85
CA ILE A 693 -39.40 9.60 6.54
C ILE A 693 -40.77 9.13 7.03
N TYR A 694 -40.97 9.13 8.35
CA TYR A 694 -42.22 8.77 9.00
C TYR A 694 -42.88 10.02 9.60
N ARG A 695 -44.16 10.23 9.31
CA ARG A 695 -44.97 11.25 9.96
C ARG A 695 -45.72 10.66 11.14
N LEU A 696 -45.46 11.19 12.33
CA LEU A 696 -46.14 10.80 13.55
C LEU A 696 -47.56 11.35 13.54
N LYS A 697 -48.56 10.51 13.83
CA LYS A 697 -49.95 10.97 14.02
C LYS A 697 -50.07 11.84 15.28
N GLU A 698 -49.37 11.44 16.33
CA GLU A 698 -49.18 12.21 17.55
C GLU A 698 -47.74 12.72 17.58
N PRO A 699 -47.52 14.04 17.34
CA PRO A 699 -46.19 14.63 17.38
C PRO A 699 -45.50 14.38 18.72
N LEU A 700 -44.18 14.21 18.70
CA LEU A 700 -43.40 14.11 19.92
C LEU A 700 -43.25 15.51 20.54
N LEU A 701 -44.05 15.80 21.56
CA LEU A 701 -44.07 17.11 22.23
C LEU A 701 -42.73 17.44 22.91
N PRO A 702 -42.42 18.73 23.13
CA PRO A 702 -41.25 19.15 23.90
C PRO A 702 -41.12 18.42 25.23
N GLY A 703 -39.96 17.83 25.48
CA GLY A 703 -39.68 17.06 26.70
C GLY A 703 -40.32 15.67 26.76
N ALA A 704 -41.23 15.31 25.84
CA ALA A 704 -41.85 14.00 25.82
C ALA A 704 -40.86 12.91 25.42
N GLU A 705 -41.02 11.74 26.02
CA GLU A 705 -40.26 10.53 25.71
C GLU A 705 -41.12 9.53 24.94
N ARG A 706 -40.47 8.71 24.12
CA ARG A 706 -41.12 7.64 23.36
C ARG A 706 -40.20 6.44 23.25
N ILE A 707 -40.80 5.26 23.15
CA ILE A 707 -40.11 4.01 22.86
C ILE A 707 -40.21 3.75 21.35
N ILE A 708 -39.08 3.45 20.72
CA ILE A 708 -38.99 3.02 19.32
C ILE A 708 -38.35 1.64 19.31
N SER A 709 -39.06 0.64 18.81
CA SER A 709 -38.55 -0.72 18.70
C SER A 709 -38.24 -1.04 17.24
N PHE A 710 -37.17 -1.80 16.98
CA PHE A 710 -36.76 -2.16 15.64
C PHE A 710 -36.23 -3.58 15.57
N LYS A 711 -36.25 -4.14 14.36
CA LYS A 711 -35.64 -5.41 14.03
C LYS A 711 -34.70 -5.24 12.86
N VAL A 712 -33.47 -5.69 13.02
CA VAL A 712 -32.46 -5.71 11.97
C VAL A 712 -32.09 -7.16 11.70
N GLU A 713 -32.01 -7.53 10.43
CA GLU A 713 -31.51 -8.83 9.99
C GLU A 713 -30.46 -8.61 8.91
N LEU A 714 -29.27 -9.14 9.15
CA LEU A 714 -28.22 -9.23 8.15
C LEU A 714 -27.94 -10.70 7.88
N ALA A 715 -28.01 -11.08 6.60
CA ALA A 715 -27.68 -12.43 6.15
C ALA A 715 -26.99 -12.32 4.79
N PRO A 716 -25.87 -13.05 4.56
CA PRO A 716 -25.25 -13.05 3.25
C PRO A 716 -26.19 -13.70 2.23
N ASP A 717 -26.25 -13.14 1.02
CA ASP A 717 -27.06 -13.69 -0.07
C ASP A 717 -26.21 -14.09 -1.28
N GLY A 718 -25.71 -15.33 -1.32
CA GLY A 718 -24.95 -15.83 -2.47
C GLY A 718 -23.55 -15.22 -2.63
N ILE A 719 -23.09 -15.07 -3.88
CA ILE A 719 -21.73 -14.61 -4.22
C ILE A 719 -21.74 -13.16 -4.71
N THR A 720 -20.95 -12.30 -4.06
CA THR A 720 -20.78 -10.89 -4.44
C THR A 720 -19.72 -10.70 -5.53
N ASN A 721 -19.82 -9.63 -6.32
CA ASN A 721 -18.75 -9.29 -7.28
C ASN A 721 -17.51 -8.71 -6.56
N GLY A 722 -17.71 -7.93 -5.50
CA GLY A 722 -16.63 -7.45 -4.64
C GLY A 722 -16.25 -8.46 -3.55
N THR A 723 -15.29 -8.09 -2.71
CA THR A 723 -14.99 -8.83 -1.47
C THR A 723 -16.27 -8.97 -0.64
N ALA A 724 -16.53 -10.18 -0.15
CA ALA A 724 -17.68 -10.40 0.73
C ALA A 724 -17.55 -9.58 2.03
N GLN A 725 -18.64 -9.42 2.78
CA GLN A 725 -18.59 -8.74 4.07
C GLN A 725 -17.62 -9.45 5.04
N PHE A 726 -16.89 -8.69 5.86
CA PHE A 726 -15.93 -9.21 6.84
C PHE A 726 -16.28 -8.86 8.29
N ARG A 727 -17.46 -8.28 8.52
CA ARG A 727 -17.93 -7.84 9.84
C ARG A 727 -18.45 -9.00 10.68
N ILE A 728 -19.09 -9.99 10.04
CA ILE A 728 -19.59 -11.22 10.66
C ILE A 728 -18.88 -12.41 10.03
N VAL A 729 -17.97 -13.02 10.77
CA VAL A 729 -17.14 -14.14 10.31
C VAL A 729 -17.15 -15.27 11.33
N ASP A 730 -16.76 -16.48 10.91
CA ASP A 730 -16.84 -17.68 11.78
C ASP A 730 -16.07 -17.47 13.08
N ASN A 731 -14.84 -16.95 13.03
CA ASN A 731 -14.05 -16.68 14.23
C ASN A 731 -13.50 -15.24 14.20
N GLY A 732 -13.96 -14.39 15.13
CA GLY A 732 -13.55 -12.98 15.18
C GLY A 732 -14.55 -12.02 14.54
N THR A 733 -15.86 -12.28 14.68
CA THR A 733 -16.89 -11.31 14.31
C THR A 733 -16.67 -9.99 15.05
N PHE A 734 -16.73 -8.87 14.34
CA PHE A 734 -16.66 -7.51 14.90
C PHE A 734 -17.51 -6.53 14.09
N PHE A 735 -18.51 -5.95 14.78
CA PHE A 735 -19.32 -4.83 14.28
C PHE A 735 -19.68 -3.88 15.43
N ASN A 736 -20.29 -2.73 15.12
CA ASN A 736 -20.59 -1.70 16.11
C ASN A 736 -21.96 -1.05 15.86
N SER A 737 -22.26 0.02 16.62
CA SER A 737 -23.54 0.71 16.61
C SER A 737 -23.99 1.24 15.24
N THR A 738 -23.12 1.36 14.24
CA THR A 738 -23.49 1.80 12.87
C THR A 738 -24.35 0.78 12.10
N PHE A 739 -24.58 -0.40 12.66
CA PHE A 739 -25.48 -1.42 12.11
C PHE A 739 -26.95 -1.20 12.49
N PHE A 740 -27.26 -0.19 13.30
CA PHE A 740 -28.62 0.09 13.76
C PHE A 740 -29.15 1.42 13.23
N PRO A 741 -30.48 1.64 13.27
CA PRO A 741 -31.08 2.87 12.78
C PRO A 741 -30.52 4.12 13.48
N THR A 742 -30.30 5.17 12.69
CA THR A 742 -29.88 6.51 13.15
C THR A 742 -30.94 7.54 12.82
N PHE A 743 -30.98 8.67 13.53
CA PHE A 743 -31.94 9.75 13.26
C PHE A 743 -31.30 10.92 12.50
N GLY A 744 -32.01 11.41 11.48
CA GLY A 744 -31.66 12.65 10.79
C GLY A 744 -30.82 12.48 9.52
N TYR A 745 -30.08 13.54 9.19
CA TYR A 745 -29.24 13.62 8.00
C TYR A 745 -27.79 13.35 8.40
N SER A 746 -27.07 12.52 7.65
CA SER A 746 -25.68 12.16 7.92
C SER A 746 -24.75 12.84 6.92
N ASP A 747 -23.88 13.72 7.42
CA ASP A 747 -22.84 14.37 6.62
C ASP A 747 -21.83 13.34 6.05
N ASN A 748 -21.67 12.18 6.68
CA ASN A 748 -20.75 11.12 6.24
C ASN A 748 -21.21 10.43 4.93
N ALA A 749 -22.47 10.62 4.52
CA ALA A 749 -22.99 10.11 3.26
C ALA A 749 -22.75 11.09 2.08
N GLU A 750 -22.23 12.30 2.33
CA GLU A 750 -21.80 13.23 1.27
C GLU A 750 -20.46 12.80 0.64
N ILE A 751 -20.29 13.09 -0.65
CA ILE A 751 -19.01 12.91 -1.34
C ILE A 751 -17.97 13.83 -0.72
N GLN A 752 -16.84 13.30 -0.26
CA GLN A 752 -15.75 14.10 0.32
C GLN A 752 -14.69 14.51 -0.72
N ASP A 753 -14.52 13.74 -1.79
CA ASP A 753 -13.54 14.06 -2.84
C ASP A 753 -13.95 15.33 -3.61
N ARG A 754 -13.06 16.34 -3.59
CA ARG A 754 -13.29 17.64 -4.21
C ARG A 754 -13.54 17.55 -5.72
N ASN A 755 -12.84 16.64 -6.40
CA ASN A 755 -12.92 16.49 -7.85
C ASN A 755 -14.27 15.89 -8.23
N GLU A 756 -14.66 14.81 -7.56
CA GLU A 756 -15.95 14.14 -7.79
C GLU A 756 -17.13 15.06 -7.44
N ARG A 757 -17.01 15.87 -6.38
CA ARG A 757 -18.00 16.92 -6.06
C ARG A 757 -18.12 17.97 -7.15
N ARG A 758 -17.00 18.46 -7.70
CA ARG A 758 -17.01 19.45 -8.79
C ARG A 758 -17.58 18.86 -10.08
N LYS A 759 -17.18 17.64 -10.47
CA LYS A 759 -17.75 16.87 -11.59
C LYS A 759 -19.27 16.78 -11.46
N ARG A 760 -19.78 16.58 -10.23
CA ARG A 760 -21.22 16.49 -9.91
C ARG A 760 -21.88 17.80 -9.47
N LYS A 761 -21.19 18.95 -9.57
CA LYS A 761 -21.72 20.29 -9.25
C LYS A 761 -22.26 20.42 -7.80
N LEU A 762 -21.59 19.79 -6.82
CA LEU A 762 -21.96 19.80 -5.40
C LEU A 762 -21.22 20.88 -4.57
N GLY A 763 -20.40 21.72 -5.21
CA GLY A 763 -19.56 22.69 -4.49
C GLY A 763 -18.36 22.06 -3.80
N GLU A 764 -17.73 22.78 -2.86
CA GLU A 764 -16.60 22.24 -2.08
C GLU A 764 -17.10 21.33 -0.95
N PRO A 765 -16.28 20.36 -0.48
CA PRO A 765 -16.62 19.52 0.66
C PRO A 765 -16.91 20.36 1.91
N ARG A 766 -17.85 19.88 2.72
CA ARG A 766 -18.16 20.47 4.01
C ARG A 766 -16.94 20.29 4.94
N ARG A 767 -16.55 21.38 5.59
CA ARG A 767 -15.60 21.35 6.69
C ARG A 767 -16.34 21.32 8.02
N MET A 768 -15.64 20.96 9.10
CA MET A 768 -16.23 21.06 10.43
C MET A 768 -16.65 22.51 10.70
N PRO A 769 -17.76 22.74 11.44
CA PRO A 769 -18.14 24.08 11.89
C PRO A 769 -16.97 24.81 12.57
N LYS A 770 -16.89 26.12 12.36
CA LYS A 770 -15.82 26.95 12.97
C LYS A 770 -16.05 27.08 14.48
N LEU A 771 -14.99 27.34 15.24
CA LEU A 771 -15.05 27.56 16.70
C LEU A 771 -16.01 28.69 17.11
N GLU A 772 -16.24 29.66 16.23
CA GLU A 772 -17.16 30.78 16.43
C GLU A 772 -18.64 30.36 16.40
N ASP A 773 -18.97 29.22 15.78
CA ASP A 773 -20.34 28.72 15.64
C ASP A 773 -20.84 28.09 16.94
N GLN A 774 -21.48 28.91 17.78
CA GLN A 774 -22.01 28.44 19.07
C GLN A 774 -23.12 27.40 18.93
N ALA A 775 -23.83 27.35 17.80
CA ALA A 775 -24.90 26.36 17.61
C ALA A 775 -24.35 24.94 17.45
N ALA A 776 -23.16 24.80 16.85
CA ALA A 776 -22.49 23.51 16.69
C ALA A 776 -22.10 22.83 18.03
N ARG A 777 -22.12 23.57 19.15
CA ARG A 777 -21.90 23.01 20.50
C ARG A 777 -23.07 22.19 21.03
N ALA A 778 -24.20 22.16 20.32
CA ALA A 778 -25.35 21.35 20.70
C ALA A 778 -25.10 19.83 20.57
N ASN A 779 -24.12 19.42 19.75
CA ASN A 779 -23.84 18.02 19.45
C ASN A 779 -22.35 17.69 19.63
N THR A 780 -22.05 16.42 19.88
CA THR A 780 -20.67 15.91 19.89
C THR A 780 -20.21 15.61 18.47
N TYR A 781 -18.89 15.56 18.23
CA TYR A 781 -18.37 15.19 16.91
C TYR A 781 -18.60 13.70 16.54
N LEU A 782 -19.02 12.86 17.50
CA LEU A 782 -19.24 11.43 17.29
C LEU A 782 -20.65 11.15 16.76
N THR A 783 -21.66 11.81 17.34
CA THR A 783 -23.06 11.72 16.92
C THR A 783 -23.85 12.98 17.29
N ASP A 784 -24.89 13.26 16.51
CA ASP A 784 -25.91 14.27 16.73
C ASP A 784 -27.29 13.69 17.11
N ASP A 785 -27.48 12.38 17.10
CA ASP A 785 -28.75 11.72 17.46
C ASP A 785 -28.80 11.16 18.89
N ALA A 786 -27.71 11.30 19.64
CA ALA A 786 -27.61 10.90 21.03
C ALA A 786 -26.64 11.80 21.80
N ASP A 787 -26.74 11.75 23.13
CA ASP A 787 -25.76 12.32 24.06
C ASP A 787 -25.14 11.15 24.86
N TRP A 788 -25.40 11.09 26.16
CA TRP A 788 -25.06 9.95 27.02
C TRP A 788 -26.28 9.04 27.17
N ILE A 789 -26.11 7.74 26.90
CA ILE A 789 -27.17 6.74 26.90
C ILE A 789 -27.03 5.72 28.04
N ASP A 790 -28.16 5.26 28.57
CA ASP A 790 -28.21 4.00 29.32
C ASP A 790 -28.07 2.83 28.34
N PHE A 791 -27.13 1.92 28.58
CA PHE A 791 -26.85 0.82 27.64
C PHE A 791 -27.04 -0.56 28.28
N LYS A 792 -27.81 -1.40 27.58
CA LYS A 792 -27.99 -2.82 27.89
C LYS A 792 -27.99 -3.64 26.61
N THR A 793 -27.43 -4.84 26.67
CA THR A 793 -27.51 -5.76 25.54
C THR A 793 -27.45 -7.21 25.96
N THR A 794 -28.07 -8.10 25.19
CA THR A 794 -27.88 -9.54 25.31
C THR A 794 -27.44 -10.09 23.98
N ILE A 795 -26.37 -10.89 23.97
CA ILE A 795 -25.80 -11.44 22.74
C ILE A 795 -25.75 -12.95 22.88
N CYS A 796 -26.42 -13.65 21.98
CA CYS A 796 -26.32 -15.09 21.83
C CYS A 796 -25.40 -15.40 20.64
N THR A 797 -24.46 -16.33 20.82
CA THR A 797 -23.51 -16.72 19.78
C THR A 797 -23.31 -18.24 19.76
N ALA A 798 -22.41 -18.72 18.90
CA ALA A 798 -22.05 -20.13 18.79
C ALA A 798 -21.64 -20.70 20.17
N PRO A 799 -21.97 -21.98 20.46
CA PRO A 799 -21.78 -22.57 21.79
C PRO A 799 -20.32 -22.62 22.26
N ASP A 800 -19.37 -22.64 21.32
CA ASP A 800 -17.92 -22.67 21.55
C ASP A 800 -17.26 -21.27 21.58
N GLN A 801 -18.04 -20.19 21.42
CA GLN A 801 -17.53 -18.83 21.39
C GLN A 801 -17.90 -18.04 22.65
N ILE A 802 -17.18 -16.94 22.86
CA ILE A 802 -17.52 -15.91 23.84
C ILE A 802 -18.01 -14.70 23.05
N ALA A 803 -19.12 -14.10 23.47
CA ALA A 803 -19.56 -12.82 22.93
C ALA A 803 -19.31 -11.69 23.94
N LEU A 804 -18.82 -10.56 23.45
CA LEU A 804 -18.46 -9.38 24.23
C LEU A 804 -19.09 -8.11 23.65
N SER A 805 -19.44 -7.21 24.54
CA SER A 805 -19.89 -5.83 24.26
C SER A 805 -19.63 -4.97 25.50
N PRO A 806 -19.61 -3.63 25.40
CA PRO A 806 -19.47 -2.77 26.56
C PRO A 806 -20.43 -3.14 27.71
N GLY A 807 -19.89 -3.17 28.93
CA GLY A 807 -20.69 -3.38 30.15
C GLY A 807 -20.27 -4.56 31.00
N TYR A 808 -20.95 -4.68 32.14
CA TYR A 808 -20.69 -5.72 33.13
C TYR A 808 -21.57 -6.92 32.85
N LEU A 809 -20.99 -8.12 32.87
CA LEU A 809 -21.72 -9.36 32.68
C LEU A 809 -22.74 -9.52 33.81
N GLN A 810 -24.02 -9.48 33.45
CA GLN A 810 -25.14 -9.69 34.37
C GLN A 810 -25.48 -11.16 34.47
N LYS A 811 -25.50 -11.84 33.31
CA LYS A 811 -25.90 -13.23 33.20
C LYS A 811 -25.21 -13.88 32.03
N GLU A 812 -24.71 -15.10 32.25
CA GLU A 812 -24.33 -16.03 31.20
C GLU A 812 -25.30 -17.22 31.25
N PHE A 813 -25.84 -17.61 30.10
CA PHE A 813 -26.82 -18.70 30.02
C PHE A 813 -26.82 -19.34 28.63
N VAL A 814 -27.49 -20.49 28.51
CA VAL A 814 -27.71 -21.15 27.22
C VAL A 814 -29.17 -21.01 26.82
N ARG A 815 -29.43 -20.64 25.56
CA ARG A 815 -30.77 -20.55 24.95
C ARG A 815 -30.72 -21.21 23.58
N ASP A 816 -31.57 -22.20 23.34
CA ASP A 816 -31.64 -22.93 22.06
C ASP A 816 -30.29 -23.50 21.58
N GLY A 817 -29.48 -24.01 22.52
CA GLY A 817 -28.14 -24.54 22.24
C GLY A 817 -27.08 -23.47 21.93
N ARG A 818 -27.41 -22.18 22.06
CA ARG A 818 -26.51 -21.03 21.89
C ARG A 818 -26.06 -20.50 23.24
N ARG A 819 -24.82 -20.01 23.32
CA ARG A 819 -24.28 -19.39 24.52
C ARG A 819 -24.60 -17.89 24.50
N CYS A 820 -25.22 -17.39 25.56
CA CYS A 820 -25.75 -16.04 25.64
C CYS A 820 -25.15 -15.26 26.81
N PHE A 821 -24.89 -13.98 26.59
CA PHE A 821 -24.27 -13.07 27.53
C PHE A 821 -25.07 -11.78 27.61
N SER A 822 -25.58 -11.44 28.79
CA SER A 822 -26.26 -10.17 29.05
C SER A 822 -25.30 -9.20 29.71
N TYR A 823 -25.12 -8.03 29.10
CA TYR A 823 -24.30 -6.93 29.59
C TYR A 823 -25.16 -5.71 29.90
N ALA A 824 -24.80 -5.00 30.97
CA ALA A 824 -25.40 -3.72 31.29
C ALA A 824 -24.31 -2.78 31.82
N MET A 825 -24.40 -1.51 31.42
CA MET A 825 -23.63 -0.45 32.05
C MET A 825 -24.31 -0.03 33.37
N ASP A 826 -23.51 0.34 34.36
CA ASP A 826 -23.99 0.91 35.62
C ASP A 826 -24.03 2.45 35.61
N ARG A 827 -23.55 3.06 34.51
CA ARG A 827 -23.53 4.51 34.28
C ARG A 827 -23.75 4.80 32.78
N PRO A 828 -24.29 5.99 32.43
CA PRO A 828 -24.43 6.38 31.04
C PRO A 828 -23.10 6.39 30.28
N MET A 829 -23.14 6.06 28.99
CA MET A 829 -21.99 6.06 28.08
C MET A 829 -22.36 6.70 26.74
N LEU A 830 -21.38 6.99 25.88
CA LEU A 830 -21.68 7.47 24.52
C LEU A 830 -22.47 6.43 23.71
N ASN A 831 -23.29 6.87 22.75
CA ASN A 831 -24.00 5.98 21.80
C ASN A 831 -23.04 5.37 20.75
N PHE A 832 -22.03 4.66 21.26
CA PHE A 832 -20.90 4.14 20.53
C PHE A 832 -20.42 2.88 21.23
N TYR A 833 -20.77 1.73 20.66
CA TYR A 833 -20.55 0.42 21.25
C TYR A 833 -20.31 -0.65 20.19
N SER A 834 -19.62 -1.70 20.58
CA SER A 834 -19.22 -2.81 19.73
C SER A 834 -19.83 -4.15 20.15
N TYR A 835 -19.85 -5.08 19.20
CA TYR A 835 -20.20 -6.48 19.38
C TYR A 835 -19.07 -7.33 18.80
N LEU A 836 -18.55 -8.24 19.62
CA LEU A 836 -17.48 -9.14 19.23
C LEU A 836 -17.83 -10.59 19.58
N SER A 837 -17.42 -11.53 18.74
CA SER A 837 -17.54 -12.97 19.03
C SER A 837 -16.41 -13.77 18.43
N ALA A 838 -15.69 -14.53 19.25
CA ALA A 838 -14.62 -15.41 18.80
C ALA A 838 -14.31 -16.53 19.81
N ARG A 839 -13.39 -17.40 19.40
CA ARG A 839 -12.77 -18.46 20.22
C ARG A 839 -11.50 -17.92 20.89
N TRP A 840 -11.65 -17.13 21.95
CA TRP A 840 -10.51 -16.55 22.66
C TRP A 840 -9.99 -17.43 23.81
N GLN A 841 -8.69 -17.34 24.05
CA GLN A 841 -8.09 -17.52 25.36
C GLN A 841 -8.18 -16.21 26.15
N VAL A 842 -8.26 -16.31 27.47
CA VAL A 842 -8.38 -15.13 28.34
C VAL A 842 -7.24 -15.10 29.34
N LYS A 843 -6.40 -14.07 29.25
CA LYS A 843 -5.42 -13.75 30.28
C LYS A 843 -5.97 -12.68 31.19
N LYS A 844 -5.87 -12.90 32.51
CA LYS A 844 -6.35 -11.98 33.53
C LYS A 844 -5.18 -11.31 34.26
N GLY A 845 -5.30 -10.01 34.44
CA GLY A 845 -4.49 -9.18 35.33
C GLY A 845 -5.40 -8.36 36.25
N LYS A 846 -4.79 -7.50 37.06
CA LYS A 846 -5.54 -6.55 37.90
C LYS A 846 -4.71 -5.29 38.15
N TYR A 847 -5.40 -4.17 38.34
CA TYR A 847 -4.84 -2.94 38.89
C TYR A 847 -5.68 -2.54 40.10
N LYS A 848 -5.10 -2.57 41.31
CA LYS A 848 -5.86 -2.53 42.57
C LYS A 848 -6.98 -3.60 42.54
N ASP A 849 -8.24 -3.17 42.63
CA ASP A 849 -9.43 -4.02 42.55
C ASP A 849 -10.08 -4.04 41.15
N ILE A 850 -9.49 -3.37 40.16
CA ILE A 850 -9.99 -3.33 38.77
C ILE A 850 -9.42 -4.53 37.99
N PRO A 851 -10.24 -5.52 37.60
CA PRO A 851 -9.82 -6.60 36.71
C PRO A 851 -9.45 -6.09 35.33
N ILE A 852 -8.39 -6.68 34.78
CA ILE A 852 -7.93 -6.48 33.40
C ILE A 852 -8.03 -7.83 32.69
N GLU A 853 -8.72 -7.89 31.57
CA GLU A 853 -8.88 -9.12 30.78
C GLU A 853 -8.42 -8.87 29.35
N VAL A 854 -7.51 -9.71 28.86
CA VAL A 854 -7.08 -9.70 27.45
C VAL A 854 -7.59 -10.98 26.80
N TYR A 855 -8.45 -10.81 25.79
CA TYR A 855 -9.03 -11.86 24.98
C TYR A 855 -8.23 -11.96 23.68
N TYR A 856 -7.58 -13.10 23.47
CA TYR A 856 -6.60 -13.28 22.38
C TYR A 856 -6.72 -14.67 21.77
N ASP A 857 -6.33 -14.82 20.51
CA ASP A 857 -6.22 -16.09 19.82
C ASP A 857 -5.03 -16.89 20.39
N ALA A 858 -5.19 -18.21 20.50
CA ALA A 858 -4.17 -19.08 21.07
C ALA A 858 -2.82 -19.00 20.33
N LYS A 859 -2.82 -18.61 19.05
CA LYS A 859 -1.61 -18.42 18.23
C LYS A 859 -0.87 -17.11 18.53
N HIS A 860 -1.49 -16.16 19.22
CA HIS A 860 -0.96 -14.81 19.42
C HIS A 860 -0.66 -14.41 20.88
N PRO A 861 -0.01 -15.25 21.70
CA PRO A 861 0.25 -14.92 23.11
C PRO A 861 1.34 -13.84 23.31
N TYR A 862 2.04 -13.41 22.25
CA TYR A 862 3.36 -12.76 22.33
C TYR A 862 3.41 -11.50 23.21
N ASN A 863 2.42 -10.62 23.11
CA ASN A 863 2.41 -9.32 23.80
C ASN A 863 1.30 -9.17 24.85
N VAL A 864 0.60 -10.24 25.19
CA VAL A 864 -0.55 -10.21 26.12
C VAL A 864 -0.16 -9.68 27.49
N ASP A 865 0.93 -10.18 28.08
CA ASP A 865 1.40 -9.72 29.40
C ASP A 865 1.82 -8.23 29.37
N ARG A 866 2.39 -7.79 28.24
CA ARG A 866 2.80 -6.40 28.03
C ARG A 866 1.61 -5.45 27.90
N MET A 867 0.53 -5.88 27.24
CA MET A 867 -0.72 -5.14 27.21
C MET A 867 -1.30 -4.98 28.62
N ILE A 868 -1.29 -6.04 29.44
CA ILE A 868 -1.72 -5.96 30.85
C ILE A 868 -0.87 -4.96 31.65
N GLU A 869 0.45 -5.00 31.49
CA GLU A 869 1.35 -4.07 32.15
C GLU A 869 1.08 -2.62 31.70
N SER A 870 0.91 -2.37 30.40
CA SER A 870 0.59 -1.04 29.89
C SER A 870 -0.72 -0.51 30.47
N VAL A 871 -1.76 -1.35 30.58
CA VAL A 871 -3.01 -0.97 31.25
C VAL A 871 -2.77 -0.60 32.71
N GLN A 872 -2.02 -1.41 33.47
CA GLN A 872 -1.73 -1.13 34.88
C GLN A 872 -1.01 0.21 35.06
N LYS A 873 -0.01 0.48 34.22
CA LYS A 873 0.80 1.71 34.29
C LYS A 873 0.04 2.93 33.82
N SER A 874 -0.80 2.76 32.80
CA SER A 874 -1.72 3.79 32.31
C SER A 874 -2.74 4.18 33.37
N LEU A 875 -3.45 3.22 33.96
CA LEU A 875 -4.40 3.49 35.06
C LEU A 875 -3.69 4.15 36.25
N ALA A 876 -2.49 3.68 36.63
CA ALA A 876 -1.72 4.29 37.71
C ALA A 876 -1.38 5.76 37.45
N TYR A 877 -0.95 6.08 36.23
CA TYR A 877 -0.59 7.44 35.87
C TYR A 877 -1.83 8.34 35.72
N TYR A 878 -2.87 7.88 35.02
CA TYR A 878 -4.07 8.66 34.75
C TYR A 878 -4.87 8.94 36.02
N GLU A 879 -5.06 7.96 36.92
CA GLU A 879 -5.75 8.22 38.20
C GLU A 879 -4.98 9.20 39.11
N ALA A 880 -3.65 9.15 39.09
CA ALA A 880 -2.83 10.05 39.91
C ALA A 880 -2.91 11.50 39.42
N ASN A 881 -2.97 11.70 38.10
CA ASN A 881 -2.82 13.02 37.48
C ASN A 881 -4.13 13.65 37.02
N PHE A 882 -5.14 12.85 36.71
CA PHE A 882 -6.42 13.29 36.16
C PHE A 882 -7.56 13.03 37.18
N THR A 883 -8.68 12.48 36.73
CA THR A 883 -9.82 12.04 37.55
C THR A 883 -9.79 10.52 37.77
N PRO A 884 -10.55 9.96 38.72
CA PRO A 884 -10.63 8.51 38.92
C PRO A 884 -11.14 7.76 37.67
N TYR A 885 -10.72 6.51 37.51
CA TYR A 885 -11.24 5.65 36.45
C TYR A 885 -12.73 5.35 36.70
N GLN A 886 -13.56 5.52 35.68
CA GLN A 886 -15.02 5.49 35.85
C GLN A 886 -15.66 4.09 35.83
N HIS A 887 -14.91 3.06 35.43
CA HIS A 887 -15.43 1.70 35.23
C HIS A 887 -14.79 0.69 36.20
N ARG A 888 -15.46 -0.45 36.38
CA ARG A 888 -15.01 -1.55 37.26
C ARG A 888 -14.23 -2.65 36.55
N GLN A 889 -13.86 -2.48 35.28
CA GLN A 889 -13.05 -3.46 34.51
C GLN A 889 -12.39 -2.79 33.30
N VAL A 890 -11.36 -3.42 32.75
CA VAL A 890 -10.78 -3.10 31.43
C VAL A 890 -10.66 -4.38 30.60
N ARG A 891 -11.10 -4.33 29.34
CA ARG A 891 -10.95 -5.45 28.41
C ARG A 891 -10.26 -5.06 27.12
N ILE A 892 -9.26 -5.83 26.71
CA ILE A 892 -8.66 -5.77 25.36
C ILE A 892 -9.12 -7.01 24.60
N ILE A 893 -9.59 -6.83 23.36
CA ILE A 893 -10.31 -7.89 22.64
C ILE A 893 -9.75 -8.01 21.22
N GLU A 894 -9.10 -9.14 20.92
CA GLU A 894 -8.53 -9.37 19.60
C GLU A 894 -9.60 -9.60 18.53
N PHE A 895 -9.41 -9.00 17.35
CA PHE A 895 -10.20 -9.27 16.15
C PHE A 895 -9.31 -9.47 14.90
N PRO A 896 -9.82 -10.11 13.83
CA PRO A 896 -9.07 -10.45 12.62
C PRO A 896 -8.44 -9.25 11.92
N GLY A 897 -7.30 -9.46 11.27
CA GLY A 897 -6.49 -8.48 10.54
C GLY A 897 -7.08 -8.07 9.19
N TYR A 898 -8.41 -8.07 9.06
CA TYR A 898 -9.11 -7.47 7.93
C TYR A 898 -9.10 -5.93 8.01
N GLU A 899 -8.88 -5.39 9.21
CA GLU A 899 -8.66 -3.97 9.47
C GLU A 899 -7.48 -3.78 10.43
N ASP A 900 -6.74 -2.69 10.27
CA ASP A 900 -5.50 -2.42 11.02
C ASP A 900 -5.66 -1.27 12.02
N PHE A 901 -6.48 -1.46 13.06
CA PHE A 901 -6.63 -0.48 14.15
C PHE A 901 -6.86 -1.10 15.54
N ALA A 902 -6.82 -0.23 16.55
CA ALA A 902 -7.42 -0.44 17.86
C ALA A 902 -8.45 0.67 18.12
N GLN A 903 -9.49 0.39 18.91
CA GLN A 903 -10.57 1.37 19.14
C GLN A 903 -11.12 1.27 20.55
N SER A 904 -11.07 2.38 21.29
CA SER A 904 -11.57 2.43 22.66
C SER A 904 -13.08 2.70 22.75
N PHE A 905 -13.86 1.68 23.12
CA PHE A 905 -15.25 1.82 23.61
C PHE A 905 -15.28 1.88 25.14
N ALA A 906 -16.46 2.11 25.74
CA ALA A 906 -16.60 2.15 27.20
C ALA A 906 -16.18 0.79 27.81
N ASN A 907 -15.11 0.77 28.61
CA ASN A 907 -14.49 -0.41 29.24
C ASN A 907 -14.03 -1.58 28.33
N THR A 908 -14.18 -1.50 27.01
CA THR A 908 -13.76 -2.53 26.05
C THR A 908 -12.99 -1.94 24.87
N ILE A 909 -11.86 -2.55 24.52
CA ILE A 909 -10.92 -2.08 23.49
C ILE A 909 -10.66 -3.19 22.48
N PRO A 910 -11.43 -3.28 21.39
CA PRO A 910 -11.09 -4.09 20.22
C PRO A 910 -9.73 -3.70 19.65
N TYR A 911 -8.93 -4.70 19.30
CA TYR A 911 -7.55 -4.55 18.89
C TYR A 911 -7.22 -5.56 17.78
N SER A 912 -6.80 -5.10 16.61
CA SER A 912 -6.50 -5.96 15.46
C SER A 912 -5.31 -6.90 15.70
N GLU A 913 -5.39 -8.14 15.19
CA GLU A 913 -4.30 -9.13 15.22
C GLU A 913 -2.99 -8.59 14.61
N SER A 914 -3.08 -7.71 13.61
CA SER A 914 -1.95 -7.12 12.89
C SER A 914 -1.28 -5.93 13.59
N VAL A 915 -1.94 -5.28 14.56
CA VAL A 915 -1.50 -3.98 15.12
C VAL A 915 -0.75 -4.10 16.45
N GLY A 916 -0.71 -5.26 17.10
CA GLY A 916 0.04 -5.35 18.36
C GLY A 916 0.26 -6.74 18.90
N PHE A 917 -0.64 -7.67 18.62
CA PHE A 917 -0.51 -9.05 19.09
C PHE A 917 0.73 -9.75 18.53
N ILE A 918 1.10 -9.48 17.28
CA ILE A 918 2.26 -10.09 16.60
C ILE A 918 3.53 -9.22 16.58
N ALA A 919 3.60 -8.11 17.31
CA ALA A 919 4.81 -7.26 17.36
C ALA A 919 6.02 -8.00 17.94
N ASP A 920 7.20 -7.91 17.32
CA ASP A 920 8.45 -8.51 17.82
C ASP A 920 9.29 -7.48 18.59
N LEU A 921 9.11 -7.49 19.91
CA LEU A 921 9.75 -6.56 20.85
C LEU A 921 10.93 -7.19 21.59
N ARG A 922 11.60 -8.19 21.01
CA ARG A 922 12.82 -8.80 21.59
C ARG A 922 14.04 -7.87 21.53
N GLY A 923 14.07 -6.95 20.56
CA GLY A 923 15.13 -5.94 20.44
C GLY A 923 14.99 -4.83 21.49
N LYS A 924 16.04 -4.58 22.28
CA LYS A 924 16.01 -3.56 23.35
C LYS A 924 15.88 -2.14 22.80
N ASP A 925 16.34 -1.90 21.58
CA ASP A 925 16.31 -0.59 20.92
C ASP A 925 15.01 -0.31 20.15
N ALA A 926 14.13 -1.31 20.00
CA ALA A 926 12.82 -1.15 19.36
C ALA A 926 11.89 -0.20 20.14
N VAL A 927 11.03 0.53 19.42
CA VAL A 927 9.97 1.35 20.02
C VAL A 927 8.81 0.44 20.40
N ASP A 928 8.42 0.45 21.67
CA ASP A 928 7.32 -0.38 22.17
C ASP A 928 5.96 0.22 21.80
N TYR A 929 5.59 0.07 20.53
CA TYR A 929 4.34 0.63 20.01
C TYR A 929 3.10 -0.10 20.55
N VAL A 930 3.22 -1.36 20.98
CA VAL A 930 2.13 -2.08 21.66
C VAL A 930 1.81 -1.41 22.99
N TYR A 931 2.84 -1.09 23.76
CA TYR A 931 2.70 -0.39 25.02
C TYR A 931 2.10 1.01 24.81
N TYR A 932 2.57 1.74 23.80
CA TYR A 932 2.07 3.07 23.44
C TYR A 932 0.61 3.07 22.97
N ILE A 933 0.23 2.20 22.02
CA ILE A 933 -1.16 2.14 21.52
C ILE A 933 -2.09 1.72 22.65
N THR A 934 -1.70 0.73 23.47
CA THR A 934 -2.51 0.34 24.63
C THR A 934 -2.70 1.51 25.60
N ALA A 935 -1.65 2.29 25.87
CA ALA A 935 -1.77 3.47 26.73
C ALA A 935 -2.67 4.57 26.13
N HIS A 936 -2.63 4.75 24.80
CA HIS A 936 -3.49 5.67 24.04
C HIS A 936 -4.96 5.25 24.17
N GLU A 937 -5.28 3.99 23.90
CA GLU A 937 -6.65 3.48 24.00
C GLU A 937 -7.20 3.56 25.43
N ILE A 938 -6.37 3.34 26.46
CA ILE A 938 -6.79 3.53 27.86
C ILE A 938 -7.02 5.01 28.17
N ALA A 939 -6.25 5.92 27.58
CA ALA A 939 -6.43 7.36 27.80
C ALA A 939 -7.79 7.86 27.28
N HIS A 940 -8.33 7.24 26.23
CA HIS A 940 -9.66 7.57 25.72
C HIS A 940 -10.79 7.38 26.75
N GLN A 941 -10.55 6.58 27.79
CA GLN A 941 -11.50 6.42 28.89
C GLN A 941 -11.73 7.74 29.64
N TRP A 942 -10.80 8.69 29.59
CA TRP A 942 -10.97 10.08 30.04
C TRP A 942 -11.31 11.00 28.86
N TRP A 943 -10.54 10.90 27.78
CA TRP A 943 -10.61 11.75 26.60
C TRP A 943 -11.56 11.13 25.55
N ALA A 944 -12.72 11.75 25.34
CA ALA A 944 -13.96 11.22 24.77
C ALA A 944 -14.92 10.64 25.82
N HIS A 945 -14.55 9.62 26.59
CA HIS A 945 -15.53 8.92 27.46
C HIS A 945 -15.85 9.59 28.80
N GLN A 946 -15.08 10.58 29.26
CA GLN A 946 -15.51 11.53 30.30
C GLN A 946 -15.77 12.92 29.71
N VAL A 947 -14.90 13.39 28.82
CA VAL A 947 -15.05 14.68 28.14
C VAL A 947 -14.92 14.50 26.63
N ILE A 948 -15.97 14.88 25.90
CA ILE A 948 -16.00 14.84 24.43
C ILE A 948 -16.15 16.25 23.85
N GLY A 949 -15.50 16.50 22.72
CA GLY A 949 -15.59 17.78 22.02
C GLY A 949 -16.90 17.98 21.26
N ALA A 950 -17.33 19.24 21.20
CA ALA A 950 -18.40 19.68 20.30
C ALA A 950 -18.11 19.34 18.82
N ASN A 951 -19.13 19.17 17.99
CA ASN A 951 -18.98 18.90 16.55
C ASN A 951 -18.49 20.12 15.75
N MET A 952 -17.23 20.52 15.98
CA MET A 952 -16.60 21.69 15.37
C MET A 952 -15.08 21.52 15.30
N GLN A 953 -14.41 22.49 14.66
CA GLN A 953 -12.97 22.64 14.69
C GLN A 953 -12.41 22.48 16.11
N GLY A 954 -11.29 21.78 16.25
CA GLY A 954 -10.64 21.53 17.53
C GLY A 954 -11.20 20.35 18.33
N ALA A 955 -12.28 19.70 17.88
CA ALA A 955 -12.89 18.58 18.61
C ALA A 955 -11.91 17.44 18.90
N THR A 956 -11.10 17.07 17.89
CA THR A 956 -10.12 15.97 17.98
C THR A 956 -8.92 16.31 18.86
N VAL A 957 -8.73 17.57 19.28
CA VAL A 957 -7.76 17.90 20.33
C VAL A 957 -8.17 17.26 21.65
N LEU A 958 -9.47 17.31 21.96
CA LEU A 958 -10.01 16.85 23.25
C LEU A 958 -10.07 15.33 23.38
N SER A 959 -10.05 14.60 22.27
CA SER A 959 -10.01 13.14 22.23
C SER A 959 -8.63 12.61 21.85
N GLU A 960 -8.16 12.88 20.62
CA GLU A 960 -6.94 12.28 20.08
C GLU A 960 -5.67 12.90 20.64
N SER A 961 -5.57 14.23 20.64
CA SER A 961 -4.33 14.89 21.06
C SER A 961 -4.05 14.75 22.56
N LEU A 962 -5.09 14.73 23.39
CA LEU A 962 -4.94 14.48 24.83
C LEU A 962 -4.66 13.01 25.13
N ALA A 963 -5.23 12.06 24.36
CA ALA A 963 -4.87 10.65 24.45
C ALA A 963 -3.40 10.41 24.07
N GLN A 964 -2.92 11.08 23.01
CA GLN A 964 -1.51 11.10 22.63
C GLN A 964 -0.62 11.57 23.77
N TYR A 965 -0.87 12.78 24.29
CA TYR A 965 -0.10 13.32 25.41
C TYR A 965 -0.03 12.34 26.58
N SER A 966 -1.18 11.76 26.93
CA SER A 966 -1.30 10.80 28.02
C SER A 966 -0.44 9.57 27.79
N ALA A 967 -0.49 8.97 26.60
CA ALA A 967 0.32 7.82 26.22
C ALA A 967 1.82 8.14 26.25
N LEU A 968 2.23 9.33 25.77
CA LEU A 968 3.63 9.77 25.81
C LEU A 968 4.19 9.84 27.23
N MET A 969 3.38 10.25 28.21
CA MET A 969 3.83 10.32 29.61
C MET A 969 4.02 8.93 30.22
N VAL A 970 3.14 7.97 29.91
CA VAL A 970 3.31 6.59 30.36
C VAL A 970 4.56 5.98 29.69
N MET A 971 4.75 6.23 28.39
CA MET A 971 5.93 5.79 27.64
C MET A 971 7.23 6.36 28.21
N GLU A 972 7.28 7.66 28.52
CA GLU A 972 8.49 8.28 29.10
C GLU A 972 8.81 7.69 30.48
N LYS A 973 7.80 7.42 31.31
CA LYS A 973 8.02 6.83 32.65
C LYS A 973 8.46 5.38 32.58
N ALA A 974 8.03 4.63 31.56
CA ALA A 974 8.41 3.24 31.36
C ALA A 974 9.80 3.10 30.70
N TYR A 975 10.11 3.91 29.69
CA TYR A 975 11.26 3.72 28.81
C TYR A 975 12.29 4.86 28.84
N GLY A 976 11.99 5.99 29.47
CA GLY A 976 12.88 7.14 29.61
C GLY A 976 12.94 8.06 28.39
N ARG A 977 13.59 9.21 28.57
CA ARG A 977 13.67 10.30 27.56
C ARG A 977 14.46 9.92 26.30
N SER A 978 15.43 9.03 26.39
CA SER A 978 16.20 8.58 25.22
C SER A 978 15.31 7.85 24.22
N LYS A 979 14.40 6.98 24.70
CA LYS A 979 13.40 6.29 23.86
C LYS A 979 12.36 7.24 23.29
N MET A 980 11.93 8.23 24.09
CA MET A 980 11.01 9.27 23.60
C MET A 980 11.60 10.07 22.44
N ARG A 981 12.91 10.28 22.39
CA ARG A 981 13.58 10.94 21.25
C ARG A 981 13.29 10.25 19.93
N GLN A 982 13.46 8.93 19.87
CA GLN A 982 13.23 8.14 18.68
C GLN A 982 11.76 8.22 18.27
N PHE A 983 10.85 8.07 19.23
CA PHE A 983 9.42 8.20 19.00
C PHE A 983 9.04 9.58 18.43
N LEU A 984 9.47 10.66 19.08
CA LEU A 984 9.17 12.04 18.64
C LEU A 984 9.78 12.36 17.27
N LYS A 985 10.94 11.76 16.94
CA LYS A 985 11.51 11.87 15.59
C LYS A 985 10.57 11.26 14.54
N TYR A 986 9.99 10.08 14.79
CA TYR A 986 8.99 9.50 13.89
C TYR A 986 7.74 10.36 13.79
N GLU A 987 7.26 10.92 14.90
CA GLU A 987 6.12 11.84 14.89
C GLU A 987 6.42 13.09 14.05
N LEU A 988 7.60 13.69 14.23
CA LEU A 988 8.05 14.84 13.45
C LEU A 988 8.14 14.53 11.96
N ASP A 989 8.78 13.43 11.59
CA ASP A 989 8.91 13.01 10.19
C ASP A 989 7.54 12.75 9.54
N ARG A 990 6.62 12.08 10.25
CA ARG A 990 5.26 11.79 9.78
C ARG A 990 4.40 13.05 9.69
N TYR A 991 4.56 13.98 10.63
CA TYR A 991 3.91 15.30 10.54
C TYR A 991 4.38 16.03 9.29
N LEU A 992 5.70 16.20 9.11
CA LEU A 992 6.26 16.95 8.00
C LEU A 992 5.95 16.32 6.65
N SER A 993 5.94 14.98 6.54
CA SER A 993 5.57 14.29 5.29
C SER A 993 4.08 14.41 4.99
N GLY A 994 3.21 14.25 6.00
CA GLY A 994 1.75 14.28 5.83
C GLY A 994 1.23 15.64 5.33
N ARG A 995 1.91 16.74 5.66
CA ARG A 995 1.60 18.08 5.12
C ARG A 995 1.67 18.16 3.60
N GLY A 996 2.51 17.33 2.98
CA GLY A 996 2.64 17.26 1.52
C GLY A 996 1.42 16.63 0.83
N GLU A 997 0.56 15.96 1.59
CA GLU A 997 -0.65 15.26 1.11
C GLU A 997 -1.94 16.03 1.45
N GLU A 998 -1.86 17.11 2.23
CA GLU A 998 -3.01 17.94 2.60
C GLU A 998 -3.77 18.46 1.38
N VAL A 999 -5.09 18.27 1.37
CA VAL A 999 -5.97 18.47 0.21
C VAL A 999 -6.76 19.80 0.28
N VAL A 1000 -6.87 20.43 1.45
CA VAL A 1000 -7.58 21.70 1.62
C VAL A 1000 -6.64 22.76 2.18
N GLU A 1001 -6.37 22.72 3.48
CA GLU A 1001 -5.41 23.57 4.17
C GLU A 1001 -5.10 22.99 5.56
N GLU A 1002 -3.86 23.10 5.99
CA GLU A 1002 -3.49 22.77 7.37
C GLU A 1002 -4.10 23.81 8.33
N LEU A 1003 -4.76 23.35 9.39
CA LEU A 1003 -5.21 24.24 10.46
C LEU A 1003 -4.23 24.24 11.65
N PRO A 1004 -4.13 25.35 12.40
CA PRO A 1004 -3.49 25.33 13.71
C PRO A 1004 -4.12 24.29 14.63
N LEU A 1005 -3.35 23.73 15.58
CA LEU A 1005 -3.77 22.58 16.38
C LEU A 1005 -5.10 22.82 17.10
N TYR A 1006 -5.33 24.01 17.68
CA TYR A 1006 -6.60 24.28 18.37
C TYR A 1006 -7.83 24.31 17.44
N ARG A 1007 -7.63 24.48 16.13
CA ARG A 1007 -8.69 24.48 15.11
C ARG A 1007 -8.69 23.20 14.29
N VAL A 1008 -7.85 22.22 14.62
CA VAL A 1008 -7.69 21.01 13.81
C VAL A 1008 -9.03 20.34 13.56
N GLU A 1009 -9.23 19.91 12.31
CA GLU A 1009 -10.40 19.15 11.90
C GLU A 1009 -10.06 17.65 11.98
N ASN A 1010 -10.47 16.87 10.98
CA ASN A 1010 -10.07 15.47 10.85
C ASN A 1010 -8.75 15.33 10.07
N GLN A 1011 -7.67 15.91 10.61
CA GLN A 1011 -6.32 15.88 10.01
C GLN A 1011 -5.37 15.03 10.86
N PRO A 1012 -5.18 13.72 10.56
CA PRO A 1012 -4.41 12.80 11.40
C PRO A 1012 -2.96 13.22 11.64
N TYR A 1013 -2.30 13.79 10.63
CA TYR A 1013 -0.93 14.30 10.79
C TYR A 1013 -0.86 15.48 11.78
N VAL A 1014 -1.96 16.18 12.04
CA VAL A 1014 -2.03 17.29 13.01
C VAL A 1014 -2.45 16.78 14.40
N HIS A 1015 -3.62 16.17 14.54
CA HIS A 1015 -4.14 15.82 15.88
C HIS A 1015 -3.43 14.62 16.54
N TYR A 1016 -2.68 13.81 15.77
CA TYR A 1016 -1.76 12.82 16.32
C TYR A 1016 -0.32 13.33 16.32
N ARG A 1017 0.28 13.54 15.14
CA ARG A 1017 1.74 13.71 15.02
C ARG A 1017 2.22 15.07 15.53
N LYS A 1018 1.62 16.17 15.06
CA LYS A 1018 1.93 17.52 15.57
C LYS A 1018 1.58 17.66 17.05
N ALA A 1019 0.43 17.10 17.46
CA ALA A 1019 -0.03 17.13 18.84
C ALA A 1019 0.98 16.49 19.80
N SER A 1020 1.56 15.34 19.43
CA SER A 1020 2.62 14.69 20.21
C SER A 1020 3.76 15.65 20.52
N LEU A 1021 4.26 16.36 19.51
CA LEU A 1021 5.35 17.35 19.68
C LEU A 1021 4.91 18.56 20.50
N VAL A 1022 3.72 19.10 20.22
CA VAL A 1022 3.18 20.30 20.87
C VAL A 1022 2.98 20.06 22.36
N PHE A 1023 2.26 19.00 22.75
CA PHE A 1023 2.00 18.72 24.16
C PHE A 1023 3.26 18.28 24.89
N TYR A 1024 4.14 17.51 24.26
CA TYR A 1024 5.41 17.11 24.86
C TYR A 1024 6.29 18.34 25.17
N ARG A 1025 6.40 19.29 24.22
CA ARG A 1025 7.13 20.55 24.42
C ARG A 1025 6.46 21.43 25.47
N LEU A 1026 5.14 21.62 25.40
CA LEU A 1026 4.39 22.42 26.39
C LEU A 1026 4.67 21.92 27.81
N ARG A 1027 4.50 20.60 28.02
CA ARG A 1027 4.74 19.94 29.30
C ARG A 1027 6.16 20.16 29.81
N ASP A 1028 7.14 20.06 28.92
CA ASP A 1028 8.54 20.26 29.27
C ASP A 1028 8.83 21.73 29.66
N GLU A 1029 8.11 22.71 29.08
CA GLU A 1029 8.30 24.15 29.34
C GLU A 1029 7.57 24.68 30.57
N ILE A 1030 6.33 24.24 30.83
CA ILE A 1030 5.53 24.72 31.97
C ILE A 1030 5.54 23.78 33.18
N GLY A 1031 6.06 22.56 32.99
CA GLY A 1031 6.08 21.48 33.97
C GLY A 1031 4.90 20.50 33.83
N GLU A 1032 5.18 19.21 34.05
CA GLU A 1032 4.18 18.13 34.02
C GLU A 1032 3.05 18.35 35.01
N ASP A 1033 3.37 18.70 36.26
CA ASP A 1033 2.36 18.95 37.29
C ASP A 1033 1.45 20.13 36.91
N THR A 1034 2.00 21.17 36.27
CA THR A 1034 1.22 22.35 35.85
C THR A 1034 0.24 22.00 34.74
N LEU A 1035 0.72 21.31 33.70
CA LEU A 1035 -0.17 20.87 32.62
C LEU A 1035 -1.22 19.88 33.13
N ASN A 1036 -0.83 18.89 33.94
CA ASN A 1036 -1.74 17.89 34.48
C ASN A 1036 -2.78 18.53 35.42
N ARG A 1037 -2.43 19.55 36.22
CA ARG A 1037 -3.42 20.31 37.00
C ARG A 1037 -4.46 20.99 36.10
N ALA A 1038 -4.04 21.61 35.00
CA ALA A 1038 -4.97 22.22 34.05
C ALA A 1038 -5.94 21.19 33.46
N LEU A 1039 -5.40 20.06 33.01
CA LEU A 1039 -6.17 18.94 32.45
C LEU A 1039 -7.13 18.31 33.47
N LYS A 1040 -6.68 18.12 34.71
CA LYS A 1040 -7.50 17.62 35.81
C LYS A 1040 -8.65 18.55 36.13
N LYS A 1041 -8.39 19.85 36.22
CA LYS A 1041 -9.43 20.86 36.46
C LYS A 1041 -10.44 20.90 35.33
N PHE A 1042 -9.98 20.81 34.08
CA PHE A 1042 -10.85 20.70 32.91
C PHE A 1042 -11.76 19.46 32.98
N LEU A 1043 -11.23 18.29 33.32
CA LEU A 1043 -12.02 17.07 33.53
C LEU A 1043 -13.03 17.20 34.68
N GLN A 1044 -12.63 17.79 35.81
CA GLN A 1044 -13.53 18.03 36.95
C GLN A 1044 -14.69 18.97 36.59
N ASP A 1045 -14.43 20.01 35.81
CA ASP A 1045 -15.42 21.03 35.46
C ASP A 1045 -16.31 20.64 34.25
N LYS A 1046 -15.80 19.78 33.35
CA LYS A 1046 -16.46 19.46 32.06
C LYS A 1046 -16.84 17.99 31.89
N GLY A 1047 -16.42 17.10 32.80
CA GLY A 1047 -16.73 15.67 32.75
C GLY A 1047 -18.23 15.40 32.73
N TYR A 1048 -18.68 14.52 31.83
CA TYR A 1048 -20.07 14.10 31.62
C TYR A 1048 -21.05 15.25 31.36
N ARG A 1049 -20.54 16.40 30.92
CA ARG A 1049 -21.34 17.58 30.63
C ARG A 1049 -22.29 17.30 29.45
N GLN A 1050 -23.54 17.73 29.62
CA GLN A 1050 -24.56 17.80 28.58
C GLN A 1050 -24.36 19.07 27.72
N PRO A 1051 -24.99 19.19 26.54
CA PRO A 1051 -24.88 20.39 25.71
C PRO A 1051 -25.08 21.71 26.49
N PRO A 1052 -24.29 22.77 26.24
CA PRO A 1052 -23.27 22.87 25.19
C PRO A 1052 -21.98 22.13 25.54
N TYR A 1053 -21.47 21.37 24.56
CA TYR A 1053 -20.23 20.61 24.67
C TYR A 1053 -18.98 21.51 24.69
N PRO A 1054 -17.90 21.05 25.34
CA PRO A 1054 -16.68 21.83 25.47
C PRO A 1054 -15.91 21.94 24.15
N THR A 1055 -15.09 22.98 24.05
CA THR A 1055 -14.24 23.26 22.88
C THR A 1055 -12.76 23.28 23.24
N SER A 1056 -11.89 23.21 22.22
CA SER A 1056 -10.45 23.38 22.38
C SER A 1056 -10.06 24.77 22.91
N VAL A 1057 -10.86 25.80 22.66
CA VAL A 1057 -10.64 27.15 23.21
C VAL A 1057 -10.77 27.13 24.71
N GLU A 1058 -11.82 26.49 25.23
CA GLU A 1058 -12.00 26.34 26.67
C GLU A 1058 -10.81 25.59 27.27
N LEU A 1059 -10.35 24.47 26.67
CA LEU A 1059 -9.15 23.77 27.13
C LEU A 1059 -7.92 24.70 27.22
N LEU A 1060 -7.69 25.54 26.21
CA LEU A 1060 -6.56 26.48 26.21
C LEU A 1060 -6.66 27.51 27.33
N ASP A 1061 -7.85 27.93 27.71
CA ASP A 1061 -8.04 28.87 28.83
C ASP A 1061 -7.61 28.24 30.16
N TYR A 1062 -7.90 26.94 30.37
CA TYR A 1062 -7.40 26.20 31.55
C TYR A 1062 -5.87 26.10 31.53
N ILE A 1063 -5.28 25.77 30.37
CA ILE A 1063 -3.82 25.67 30.22
C ILE A 1063 -3.16 27.03 30.50
N ARG A 1064 -3.70 28.12 29.95
CA ARG A 1064 -3.18 29.49 30.15
C ARG A 1064 -3.27 29.92 31.61
N ALA A 1065 -4.39 29.62 32.27
CA ALA A 1065 -4.60 29.98 33.66
C ALA A 1065 -3.56 29.33 34.59
N GLU A 1066 -3.20 28.06 34.37
CA GLU A 1066 -2.19 27.36 35.17
C GLU A 1066 -0.75 27.70 34.75
N ALA A 1067 -0.48 27.90 33.45
CA ALA A 1067 0.85 28.23 32.96
C ALA A 1067 1.28 29.65 33.39
N GLY A 1068 0.38 30.63 33.35
CA GLY A 1068 0.66 32.03 33.62
C GLY A 1068 1.08 32.83 32.38
N PRO A 1069 1.09 34.19 32.49
CA PRO A 1069 1.21 35.08 31.34
C PRO A 1069 2.56 35.00 30.61
N GLN A 1070 3.63 34.59 31.30
CA GLN A 1070 4.96 34.45 30.72
C GLN A 1070 5.05 33.38 29.62
N HIS A 1071 4.11 32.42 29.57
CA HIS A 1071 4.04 31.38 28.55
C HIS A 1071 3.00 31.66 27.46
N ALA A 1072 2.35 32.83 27.45
CA ALA A 1072 1.30 33.16 26.48
C ALA A 1072 1.80 33.08 25.02
N SER A 1073 3.02 33.55 24.74
CA SER A 1073 3.61 33.47 23.40
C SER A 1073 3.89 32.03 22.98
N LEU A 1074 4.39 31.20 23.91
CA LEU A 1074 4.63 29.77 23.66
C LEU A 1074 3.32 29.07 23.29
N ILE A 1075 2.27 29.26 24.10
CA ILE A 1075 0.96 28.64 23.87
C ILE A 1075 0.39 29.08 22.51
N ALA A 1076 0.49 30.36 22.17
CA ALA A 1076 0.07 30.86 20.86
C ALA A 1076 0.85 30.20 19.71
N ASP A 1077 2.17 30.05 19.83
CA ASP A 1077 2.99 29.44 18.78
C ASP A 1077 2.74 27.93 18.63
N LEU A 1078 2.42 27.24 19.71
CA LEU A 1078 2.16 25.80 19.73
C LEU A 1078 0.76 25.44 19.20
N PHE A 1079 -0.26 26.19 19.61
CA PHE A 1079 -1.65 25.83 19.34
C PHE A 1079 -2.29 26.67 18.24
N GLU A 1080 -2.02 27.98 18.22
CA GLU A 1080 -2.76 28.95 17.40
C GLU A 1080 -2.07 29.28 16.08
N LYS A 1081 -0.81 28.87 15.92
CA LYS A 1081 -0.01 29.07 14.71
C LYS A 1081 0.52 27.76 14.15
N ILE A 1082 0.96 27.81 12.90
CA ILE A 1082 1.72 26.74 12.27
C ILE A 1082 3.19 27.17 12.30
N SER A 1083 3.88 26.80 13.37
CA SER A 1083 5.25 27.25 13.67
C SER A 1083 6.28 26.19 13.29
N PHE A 1084 7.35 26.61 12.62
CA PHE A 1084 8.53 25.80 12.29
C PHE A 1084 9.80 26.43 12.83
N TYR A 1085 10.82 25.59 12.97
CA TYR A 1085 12.18 25.98 13.28
C TYR A 1085 13.16 25.49 12.21
N ASP A 1086 14.26 26.22 12.08
CA ASP A 1086 15.49 25.84 11.35
C ASP A 1086 16.66 26.07 12.32
N ASN A 1087 16.90 25.05 13.14
CA ASN A 1087 17.88 25.02 14.21
C ASN A 1087 18.95 24.00 13.85
N ARG A 1088 20.20 24.42 13.70
CA ARG A 1088 21.30 23.49 13.37
C ARG A 1088 22.61 23.83 14.03
N VAL A 1089 23.42 22.80 14.23
CA VAL A 1089 24.79 22.95 14.73
C VAL A 1089 25.74 23.15 13.55
N GLU A 1090 26.19 24.38 13.34
CA GLU A 1090 27.09 24.72 12.23
C GLU A 1090 28.50 24.18 12.51
N THR A 1091 29.02 24.38 13.73
CA THR A 1091 30.29 23.78 14.17
C THR A 1091 30.21 23.40 15.65
N ALA A 1092 30.93 22.34 16.03
CA ALA A 1092 31.12 21.95 17.41
C ALA A 1092 32.60 21.57 17.62
N THR A 1093 33.29 22.34 18.45
CA THR A 1093 34.72 22.14 18.75
C THR A 1093 34.95 22.03 20.25
N ALA A 1094 35.92 21.23 20.68
CA ALA A 1094 36.27 21.07 22.07
C ALA A 1094 37.76 21.28 22.30
N LYS A 1095 38.12 21.93 23.40
CA LYS A 1095 39.52 22.07 23.83
C LYS A 1095 39.68 21.54 25.25
N LYS A 1096 40.61 20.59 25.43
CA LYS A 1096 40.97 20.11 26.76
C LYS A 1096 41.71 21.20 27.54
N ARG A 1097 41.25 21.49 28.75
CA ARG A 1097 41.85 22.48 29.66
C ARG A 1097 42.88 21.82 30.59
N ALA A 1098 43.69 22.66 31.23
CA ALA A 1098 44.72 22.21 32.17
C ALA A 1098 44.15 21.51 33.42
N ASP A 1099 42.91 21.80 33.81
CA ASP A 1099 42.19 21.16 34.92
C ASP A 1099 41.53 19.83 34.53
N GLY A 1100 41.73 19.35 33.29
CA GLY A 1100 41.19 18.09 32.80
C GLY A 1100 39.78 18.18 32.20
N ARG A 1101 39.08 19.31 32.33
CA ARG A 1101 37.76 19.54 31.73
C ARG A 1101 37.86 19.95 30.26
N TYR A 1102 36.76 19.87 29.53
CA TYR A 1102 36.68 20.21 28.12
C TYR A 1102 35.81 21.44 27.92
N GLU A 1103 36.36 22.48 27.29
CA GLU A 1103 35.63 23.65 26.84
C GLU A 1103 35.07 23.38 25.45
N VAL A 1104 33.74 23.33 25.31
CA VAL A 1104 33.05 23.05 24.06
C VAL A 1104 32.45 24.35 23.53
N VAL A 1105 32.82 24.71 22.30
CA VAL A 1105 32.32 25.89 21.58
C VAL A 1105 31.40 25.42 20.46
N LEU A 1106 30.18 25.95 20.47
CA LEU A 1106 29.12 25.65 19.51
C LEU A 1106 28.78 26.93 18.73
N ASP A 1107 29.00 26.90 17.41
CA ASP A 1107 28.41 27.88 16.51
C ASP A 1107 27.09 27.30 15.99
N LEU A 1108 25.99 28.01 16.22
CA LEU A 1108 24.64 27.54 15.95
C LEU A 1108 23.93 28.45 14.95
N HIS A 1109 22.95 27.90 14.25
CA HIS A 1109 21.97 28.65 13.47
C HIS A 1109 20.58 28.44 14.06
N ALA A 1110 19.77 29.50 14.12
CA ALA A 1110 18.41 29.45 14.60
C ALA A 1110 17.50 30.35 13.76
N ALA A 1111 16.39 29.81 13.28
CA ALA A 1111 15.32 30.61 12.70
C ALA A 1111 13.96 30.05 13.10
N LYS A 1112 12.97 30.94 13.13
CA LYS A 1112 11.56 30.61 13.37
C LYS A 1112 10.76 31.07 12.17
N LEU A 1113 9.83 30.23 11.72
CA LEU A 1113 8.98 30.47 10.57
C LEU A 1113 7.53 30.21 10.95
N TYR A 1114 6.61 31.01 10.41
CA TYR A 1114 5.19 30.73 10.45
C TYR A 1114 4.71 30.37 9.06
N ALA A 1115 3.90 29.33 8.93
CA ALA A 1115 3.18 29.05 7.70
C ALA A 1115 1.70 29.43 7.80
N ASP A 1116 1.11 29.80 6.68
CA ASP A 1116 -0.35 29.75 6.52
C ASP A 1116 -0.81 28.31 6.22
N GLY A 1117 -2.12 28.10 6.18
CA GLY A 1117 -2.69 26.77 5.93
C GLY A 1117 -2.37 26.18 4.54
N LYS A 1118 -1.91 27.01 3.59
CA LYS A 1118 -1.46 26.57 2.26
C LYS A 1118 0.04 26.29 2.21
N GLY A 1119 0.74 26.48 3.33
CA GLY A 1119 2.17 26.23 3.47
C GLY A 1119 3.06 27.40 3.05
N LYS A 1120 2.51 28.60 2.81
CA LYS A 1120 3.34 29.79 2.55
C LYS A 1120 3.97 30.27 3.84
N GLU A 1121 5.30 30.39 3.82
CA GLU A 1121 6.08 30.74 5.00
C GLU A 1121 6.42 32.22 5.10
N MET A 1122 6.51 32.69 6.34
CA MET A 1122 6.94 34.03 6.71
C MET A 1122 7.87 33.95 7.92
N PRO A 1123 8.86 34.85 8.04
CA PRO A 1123 9.71 34.92 9.23
C PRO A 1123 8.88 35.13 10.51
N GLY A 1124 9.16 34.31 11.52
CA GLY A 1124 8.61 34.43 12.87
C GLY A 1124 9.58 35.14 13.82
N LYS A 1125 9.05 35.71 14.91
CA LYS A 1125 9.88 36.33 15.95
C LYS A 1125 10.54 35.23 16.80
N LEU A 1126 11.86 35.14 16.73
CA LEU A 1126 12.65 34.22 17.54
C LEU A 1126 12.88 34.82 18.95
N ASP A 1127 12.28 34.20 19.96
CA ASP A 1127 12.46 34.50 21.39
C ASP A 1127 12.06 33.26 22.18
N ASP A 1128 12.85 32.19 22.02
CA ASP A 1128 12.49 30.84 22.44
C ASP A 1128 13.56 30.26 23.36
N TRP A 1129 13.13 29.46 24.33
CA TRP A 1129 14.04 28.66 25.15
C TRP A 1129 14.34 27.35 24.43
N ILE A 1130 15.56 27.21 23.94
CA ILE A 1130 15.98 26.04 23.16
C ILE A 1130 17.06 25.28 23.94
N GLU A 1131 16.89 23.96 24.01
CA GLU A 1131 17.79 23.08 24.74
C GLU A 1131 19.08 22.83 23.96
N VAL A 1132 20.22 22.95 24.64
CA VAL A 1132 21.55 22.69 24.08
C VAL A 1132 22.18 21.57 24.89
N GLY A 1133 22.64 20.54 24.19
CA GLY A 1133 23.19 19.32 24.78
C GLY A 1133 24.62 19.05 24.36
N VAL A 1134 25.40 18.43 25.24
CA VAL A 1134 26.71 17.83 24.93
C VAL A 1134 26.73 16.43 25.53
N PHE A 1135 27.19 15.47 24.74
CA PHE A 1135 27.09 14.05 25.02
C PHE A 1135 28.45 13.38 24.89
N ALA A 1136 28.73 12.45 25.80
CA ALA A 1136 29.86 11.54 25.70
C ALA A 1136 29.44 10.29 24.91
N ARG A 1137 30.42 9.65 24.28
CA ARG A 1137 30.21 8.44 23.49
C ARG A 1137 29.61 7.33 24.36
N GLY A 1138 28.50 6.76 23.89
CA GLY A 1138 27.87 5.60 24.52
C GLY A 1138 28.70 4.31 24.35
N PRO A 1139 28.53 3.31 25.23
CA PRO A 1139 29.18 2.00 25.11
C PRO A 1139 28.95 1.28 23.77
N SER A 1140 27.74 1.38 23.22
CA SER A 1140 27.36 0.79 21.93
C SER A 1140 27.89 1.60 20.74
N GLY A 1141 28.18 2.89 20.96
CA GLY A 1141 28.51 3.86 19.93
C GLY A 1141 27.29 4.46 19.22
N GLU A 1142 26.08 4.04 19.57
CA GLU A 1142 24.82 4.59 19.08
C GLU A 1142 24.35 5.79 19.91
N GLU A 1143 23.47 6.61 19.34
CA GLU A 1143 22.93 7.77 20.05
C GLU A 1143 22.03 7.40 21.25
N ALA A 1144 21.49 6.17 21.27
CA ALA A 1144 20.51 5.74 22.26
C ALA A 1144 21.10 5.57 23.67
N ASP A 1145 22.41 5.33 23.79
CA ASP A 1145 23.11 5.09 25.06
C ASP A 1145 24.19 6.12 25.38
N GLU A 1146 24.17 7.26 24.68
CA GLU A 1146 25.06 8.38 24.97
C GLU A 1146 24.80 8.96 26.36
N LYS A 1147 25.89 9.29 27.06
CA LYS A 1147 25.81 9.92 28.38
C LYS A 1147 25.74 11.42 28.22
N VAL A 1148 24.70 12.03 28.79
CA VAL A 1148 24.56 13.49 28.86
C VAL A 1148 25.66 14.09 29.74
N LEU A 1149 26.48 14.96 29.16
CA LEU A 1149 27.47 15.76 29.89
C LEU A 1149 26.95 17.16 30.22
N TYR A 1150 26.14 17.71 29.32
CA TYR A 1150 25.47 19.00 29.47
C TYR A 1150 24.11 18.92 28.80
N LEU A 1151 23.07 19.45 29.45
CA LEU A 1151 21.76 19.64 28.84
C LEU A 1151 21.06 20.79 29.57
N LYS A 1152 21.02 21.96 28.95
CA LYS A 1152 20.36 23.15 29.52
C LYS A 1152 19.65 23.94 28.43
N ARG A 1153 18.59 24.64 28.82
CA ARG A 1153 17.89 25.57 27.93
C ARG A 1153 18.56 26.92 27.94
N HIS A 1154 18.69 27.50 26.75
CA HIS A 1154 19.19 28.84 26.53
C HIS A 1154 18.12 29.66 25.82
N ARG A 1155 17.92 30.91 26.25
CA ARG A 1155 17.02 31.84 25.59
C ARG A 1155 17.70 32.36 24.32
N ILE A 1156 17.13 32.04 23.16
CA ILE A 1156 17.67 32.40 21.86
C ILE A 1156 16.81 33.50 21.25
N THR A 1157 17.43 34.64 20.97
CA THR A 1157 16.78 35.83 20.39
C THR A 1157 17.40 36.30 19.07
N GLY A 1158 18.47 35.63 18.61
CA GLY A 1158 19.21 35.99 17.40
C GLY A 1158 19.53 34.74 16.58
N GLY A 1159 19.73 34.92 15.26
CA GLY A 1159 19.77 33.79 14.33
C GLY A 1159 21.12 33.06 14.20
N GLN A 1160 22.18 33.55 14.84
CA GLN A 1160 23.48 32.89 14.91
C GLN A 1160 24.02 32.91 16.35
N PRO A 1161 23.39 32.17 17.28
CA PRO A 1161 23.88 32.12 18.65
C PRO A 1161 25.21 31.37 18.73
N LYS A 1162 26.11 31.87 19.58
CA LYS A 1162 27.37 31.19 19.91
C LYS A 1162 27.38 30.86 21.39
N LEU A 1163 27.63 29.59 21.71
CA LEU A 1163 27.61 29.09 23.08
C LEU A 1163 28.92 28.40 23.43
N THR A 1164 29.37 28.63 24.65
CA THR A 1164 30.54 27.94 25.22
C THR A 1164 30.11 27.26 26.51
N VAL A 1165 30.33 25.95 26.58
CA VAL A 1165 29.95 25.12 27.72
C VAL A 1165 31.15 24.32 28.21
N LEU A 1166 31.18 24.06 29.51
CA LEU A 1166 32.27 23.33 30.16
C LEU A 1166 31.75 21.96 30.61
N VAL A 1167 32.44 20.89 30.23
CA VAL A 1167 32.06 19.51 30.56
C VAL A 1167 33.21 18.73 31.19
N ASP A 1168 32.86 17.79 32.06
CA ASP A 1168 33.81 17.05 32.90
C ASP A 1168 34.36 15.77 32.25
N ALA A 1169 33.91 15.43 31.04
CA ALA A 1169 34.37 14.28 30.27
C ALA A 1169 34.54 14.63 28.80
N GLU A 1170 35.21 13.76 28.05
CA GLU A 1170 35.46 13.97 26.62
C GLU A 1170 34.14 14.05 25.84
N PRO A 1171 33.86 15.18 25.18
CA PRO A 1171 32.64 15.35 24.40
C PRO A 1171 32.77 14.63 23.06
N TYR A 1172 31.75 13.85 22.72
CA TYR A 1172 31.67 13.13 21.46
C TYR A 1172 30.75 13.84 20.47
N GLU A 1173 29.61 14.31 20.95
CA GLU A 1173 28.60 14.99 20.13
C GLU A 1173 27.98 16.16 20.89
N ALA A 1174 27.53 17.18 20.15
CA ALA A 1174 26.76 18.28 20.69
C ALA A 1174 25.51 18.53 19.86
N GLY A 1175 24.48 19.10 20.47
CA GLY A 1175 23.20 19.33 19.81
C GLY A 1175 22.46 20.57 20.25
N PHE A 1176 21.61 21.05 19.35
CA PHE A 1176 20.69 22.17 19.48
C PHE A 1176 19.28 21.68 19.16
N ASP A 1177 18.40 21.65 20.16
CA ASP A 1177 17.23 20.75 20.20
C ASP A 1177 17.58 19.26 19.95
N PRO A 1178 18.49 18.67 20.76
CA PRO A 1178 19.00 17.32 20.52
C PRO A 1178 17.94 16.21 20.64
N TYR A 1179 16.77 16.50 21.23
CA TYR A 1179 15.68 15.55 21.46
C TYR A 1179 14.50 15.70 20.48
N ASN A 1180 14.60 16.57 19.46
CA ASN A 1180 13.55 16.84 18.47
C ASN A 1180 12.23 17.31 19.13
N LYS A 1181 12.33 18.19 20.13
CA LYS A 1181 11.15 18.73 20.83
C LYS A 1181 10.50 19.87 20.04
N LEU A 1182 11.26 20.50 19.14
CA LEU A 1182 10.78 21.55 18.26
C LEU A 1182 10.41 20.95 16.91
N ILE A 1183 9.44 21.58 16.24
CA ILE A 1183 9.06 21.21 14.88
C ILE A 1183 10.11 21.77 13.92
N ASP A 1184 11.26 21.10 13.88
CA ASP A 1184 12.37 21.40 12.99
C ASP A 1184 12.24 20.62 11.68
N ARG A 1185 12.44 21.30 10.55
CA ARG A 1185 12.33 20.67 9.22
C ARG A 1185 13.46 19.69 8.94
N VAL A 1186 14.64 19.91 9.52
CA VAL A 1186 15.84 19.16 9.22
C VAL A 1186 16.46 18.67 10.52
N SER A 1187 15.68 17.98 11.36
CA SER A 1187 16.11 17.45 12.66
C SER A 1187 17.43 16.62 12.67
N SER A 1188 17.94 16.20 11.51
CA SER A 1188 19.24 15.53 11.38
C SER A 1188 20.45 16.43 11.58
N ASP A 1189 20.36 17.75 11.39
CA ASP A 1189 21.47 18.69 11.59
C ASP A 1189 21.42 19.44 12.94
N ASN A 1190 20.42 19.12 13.76
CA ASN A 1190 20.33 19.49 15.17
C ASN A 1190 21.51 18.97 16.00
N ARG A 1191 22.24 17.95 15.54
CA ARG A 1191 23.39 17.36 16.25
C ARG A 1191 24.60 17.26 15.35
N LYS A 1192 25.79 17.37 15.95
CA LYS A 1192 27.06 17.30 15.23
C LYS A 1192 28.17 16.76 16.09
N ARG A 1193 29.01 15.91 15.49
CA ARG A 1193 30.21 15.37 16.12
C ARG A 1193 31.15 16.50 16.53
N VAL A 1194 31.65 16.42 17.76
CA VAL A 1194 32.55 17.41 18.33
C VAL A 1194 33.97 17.13 17.84
N SER A 1195 34.63 18.16 17.30
CA SER A 1195 36.03 18.08 16.87
C SER A 1195 36.94 18.56 18.00
N LEU A 1196 37.90 17.73 18.41
CA LEU A 1196 38.91 18.06 19.44
C LEU A 1196 40.11 18.81 18.85
#